data_AF-A0A545B427-F1
#
_entry.id   AF-A0A545B427-F1
#
_cell.length_a   1.000
_cell.length_b   1.000
_cell.length_c   1.000
_cell.angle_alpha   90.00
_cell.angle_beta   90.00
_cell.angle_gamma   90.00
#
_symmetry.space_group_name_H-M   'P 1'
#
loop_
_entity.id
_entity.type
_entity.pdbx_description
1 polymer ?
#
loop_
_entity_poly.entity_id
_entity_poly.type
_entity_poly.pdbx_seq_one_letter_code
_entity_poly.pdbx_strand_id
1 'polypeptide(L)'
;MSSRNSSLADQLAQERLARRASEDLLDQSRRALAQAQKRVAELEAMHPTAPADPPHSSLKRLWNLFDTLPDGLALYDEDLRLIAANHVYFEVFSGEIALPDGVRYDDFLALAAHHGLLADTAQDLADGHHQMLARLRTEPVTPLMLHLPDGRQIKLDDQWTKDGALISRTQDLTLQLKREQELDAARVKAEHASRLKSVFVANMSHEIRTPMNGVVGMAELLAETELNTEQKLFADTIRTSGEALLTIINDVLDYSKIEAERLQLYPESFDLERCIRDVVILLQPAAREKNIRLLVDYDLFLPTHFIADPVRIRQILTNLVGNAVKFTQTGHVLVRVAGVEKTDTTFDLHISVEDTGIGIHPDFLADMFGKFNQGNEESTRRLQGTGLGLAITRQLVELMGGTIWVESEYGRGSCFEFKLGLHSAQAPDAATTDQPPVELNAVLVVDDLEINRTILERQMSGFGLGVETCASATQALEHFENGATCDVLVVDAQMPEMGGLALCASLRAKGMTMPAVLLSSDHDQPPPAELAHLDLHYLQKPVRRVDLLRTLQTLCTSPDTARLPTTDSLRKMRVLAAEDNCTNQLVLRKMVQSLDLDLHFAANGREAVEKWQTFRPDLIFMDISMPDMDGKQASRAIRQAEANGAHVPICALTAHAMCEDKAIILAAGMDDYLSKPLRKADLIAAITRHCPAHVRSPLPEDPLRPAVNAP
;
A
#
# COMPACT_ATOMS: atom_id res chain seq x y z
N MET A 1 10.79 10.39 7.59
CA MET A 1 12.04 10.59 8.36
C MET A 1 12.36 12.05 8.69
N SER A 2 11.69 13.05 8.10
CA SER A 2 11.96 14.49 8.37
C SER A 2 11.43 14.99 9.74
N SER A 3 10.27 14.51 10.23
CA SER A 3 9.70 15.00 11.49
C SER A 3 10.43 14.51 12.75
N ARG A 4 10.97 13.28 12.76
CA ARG A 4 11.81 12.76 13.86
C ARG A 4 13.14 13.52 14.00
N ASN A 5 13.72 13.99 12.89
CA ASN A 5 14.94 14.79 12.94
C ASN A 5 14.69 16.22 13.42
N SER A 6 13.51 16.80 13.17
CA SER A 6 13.17 18.12 13.71
C SER A 6 13.03 18.12 15.24
N SER A 7 12.38 17.10 15.80
CA SER A 7 12.19 16.98 17.25
C SER A 7 13.50 16.74 18.01
N LEU A 8 14.43 15.96 17.45
CA LEU A 8 15.74 15.72 18.05
C LEU A 8 16.63 16.98 17.95
N ALA A 9 16.55 17.70 16.83
CA ALA A 9 17.27 18.95 16.62
C ALA A 9 16.77 20.06 17.56
N ASP A 10 15.46 20.15 17.79
CA ASP A 10 14.86 21.10 18.73
C ASP A 10 15.18 20.74 20.19
N GLN A 11 15.21 19.45 20.54
CA GLN A 11 15.68 19.01 21.87
C GLN A 11 17.16 19.32 22.08
N LEU A 12 18.03 19.03 21.11
CA LEU A 12 19.45 19.38 21.16
C LEU A 12 19.68 20.90 21.18
N ALA A 13 18.82 21.68 20.52
CA ALA A 13 18.88 23.14 20.55
C ALA A 13 18.45 23.70 21.91
N GLN A 14 17.38 23.16 22.52
CA GLN A 14 16.96 23.51 23.87
C GLN A 14 18.00 23.11 24.92
N GLU A 15 18.62 21.95 24.78
CA GLU A 15 19.67 21.48 25.68
C GLU A 15 20.95 22.33 25.56
N ARG A 16 21.32 22.75 24.34
CA ARG A 16 22.42 23.71 24.12
C ARG A 16 22.11 25.11 24.66
N LEU A 17 20.86 25.56 24.56
CA LEU A 17 20.43 26.85 25.13
C LEU A 17 20.42 26.80 26.65
N ALA A 18 19.93 25.71 27.26
CA ALA A 18 19.96 25.50 28.71
C ALA A 18 21.40 25.41 29.23
N ARG A 19 22.28 24.72 28.50
CA ARG A 19 23.71 24.62 28.82
C ARG A 19 24.42 25.98 28.73
N ARG A 20 24.16 26.77 27.69
CA ARG A 20 24.70 28.14 27.57
C ARG A 20 24.18 29.07 28.65
N ALA A 21 22.89 29.01 28.97
CA ALA A 21 22.31 29.81 30.05
C ALA A 21 22.92 29.44 31.41
N SER A 22 23.19 28.16 31.65
CA SER A 22 23.88 27.68 32.86
C SER A 22 25.35 28.12 32.90
N GLU A 23 26.06 28.07 31.76
CA GLU A 23 27.44 28.56 31.64
C GLU A 23 27.52 30.08 31.89
N ASP A 24 26.59 30.88 31.36
CA ASP A 24 26.54 32.33 31.57
C ASP A 24 26.26 32.71 33.03
N LEU A 25 25.41 31.94 33.73
CA LEU A 25 25.09 32.15 35.14
C LEU A 25 26.27 31.79 36.05
N LEU A 26 27.02 30.76 35.69
CA LEU A 26 28.29 30.38 36.33
C LEU A 26 29.37 31.44 36.09
N ASP A 27 29.47 31.98 34.88
CA ASP A 27 30.43 33.04 34.55
C ASP A 27 30.10 34.36 35.27
N GLN A 28 28.82 34.70 35.42
CA GLN A 28 28.37 35.82 36.26
C GLN A 28 28.71 35.61 37.74
N SER A 29 28.45 34.41 38.27
CA SER A 29 28.77 34.08 39.67
C SER A 29 30.28 34.11 39.92
N ARG A 30 31.10 33.60 38.99
CA ARG A 30 32.57 33.65 39.03
C ARG A 30 33.09 35.08 39.07
N ARG A 31 32.59 35.97 38.19
CA ARG A 31 33.02 37.38 38.17
C ARG A 31 32.63 38.10 39.46
N ALA A 32 31.45 37.83 39.98
CA ALA A 32 30.96 38.45 41.21
C ALA A 32 31.79 38.01 42.44
N LEU A 33 32.19 36.74 42.51
CA LEU A 33 33.02 36.20 43.59
C LEU A 33 34.46 36.72 43.54
N ALA A 34 35.07 36.75 42.35
CA ALA A 34 36.42 37.29 42.16
C ALA A 34 36.50 38.79 42.52
N GLN A 35 35.46 39.55 42.19
CA GLN A 35 35.38 40.98 42.51
C GLN A 35 35.16 41.23 44.01
N ALA A 36 34.45 40.32 44.68
CA ALA A 36 34.28 40.31 46.12
C ALA A 36 35.59 39.98 46.86
N GLN A 37 36.30 38.93 46.43
CA GLN A 37 37.58 38.52 47.02
C GLN A 37 38.66 39.59 46.83
N LYS A 38 38.75 40.19 45.64
CA LYS A 38 39.69 41.31 45.39
C LYS A 38 39.42 42.50 46.31
N ARG A 39 38.15 42.82 46.59
CA ARG A 39 37.76 43.88 47.53
C ARG A 39 38.06 43.54 48.98
N VAL A 40 37.89 42.29 49.39
CA VAL A 40 38.27 41.82 50.73
C VAL A 40 39.79 41.92 50.90
N ALA A 41 40.58 41.47 49.93
CA ALA A 41 42.03 41.58 49.95
C ALA A 41 42.54 43.04 49.93
N GLU A 42 41.92 43.93 49.15
CA GLU A 42 42.24 45.38 49.14
C GLU A 42 41.88 46.06 50.47
N LEU A 43 40.81 45.62 51.16
CA LEU A 43 40.42 46.13 52.47
C LEU A 43 41.32 45.61 53.60
N GLU A 44 41.73 44.35 53.54
CA GLU A 44 42.67 43.73 54.49
C GLU A 44 44.09 44.33 54.37
N ALA A 45 44.50 44.72 53.15
CA ALA A 45 45.79 45.37 52.92
C ALA A 45 45.87 46.82 53.44
N MET A 46 44.74 47.51 53.65
CA MET A 46 44.72 48.94 54.00
C MET A 46 44.65 49.25 55.50
N HIS A 47 44.17 48.37 56.39
CA HIS A 47 44.05 48.67 57.83
C HIS A 47 44.17 47.42 58.72
N PRO A 48 45.27 47.23 59.51
CA PRO A 48 45.42 46.04 60.36
C PRO A 48 44.68 46.08 61.70
N THR A 49 44.09 47.21 62.12
CA THR A 49 43.44 47.31 63.45
C THR A 49 42.28 48.31 63.48
N ALA A 50 41.14 47.85 64.05
CA ALA A 50 39.95 48.59 64.54
C ALA A 50 38.63 48.47 63.69
N PRO A 51 37.43 48.51 64.34
CA PRO A 51 36.27 47.69 63.98
C PRO A 51 35.04 48.41 63.37
N ALA A 52 34.27 47.61 62.61
CA ALA A 52 32.79 47.55 62.37
C ALA A 52 32.00 48.75 61.78
N ASP A 53 31.68 48.71 60.48
CA ASP A 53 30.35 48.35 59.89
C ASP A 53 30.28 48.64 58.35
N PRO A 54 29.46 47.93 57.53
CA PRO A 54 30.07 47.08 56.50
C PRO A 54 29.57 47.24 55.05
N PRO A 55 30.38 46.85 54.04
CA PRO A 55 29.93 46.53 52.67
C PRO A 55 29.23 45.15 52.57
N HIS A 56 28.49 44.74 53.61
CA HIS A 56 27.90 43.40 53.69
C HIS A 56 26.69 43.17 52.76
N SER A 57 26.02 44.19 52.22
CA SER A 57 24.75 43.99 51.52
C SER A 57 24.88 43.31 50.14
N SER A 58 25.88 43.66 49.33
CA SER A 58 26.05 43.08 47.99
C SER A 58 26.63 41.66 48.03
N LEU A 59 27.60 41.43 48.93
CA LEU A 59 28.19 40.13 49.18
C LEU A 59 27.16 39.16 49.78
N LYS A 60 26.38 39.60 50.77
CA LYS A 60 25.31 38.80 51.37
C LYS A 60 24.17 38.52 50.38
N ARG A 61 23.89 39.42 49.42
CA ARG A 61 22.94 39.15 48.32
C ARG A 61 23.44 38.07 47.36
N LEU A 62 24.72 38.10 46.98
CA LEU A 62 25.31 37.07 46.12
C LEU A 62 25.37 35.71 46.82
N TRP A 63 25.74 35.70 48.10
CA TRP A 63 25.67 34.49 48.92
C TRP A 63 24.24 33.96 49.05
N ASN A 64 23.25 34.82 49.31
CA ASN A 64 21.85 34.40 49.35
C ASN A 64 21.37 33.85 47.99
N LEU A 65 21.82 34.42 46.86
CA LEU A 65 21.48 33.91 45.53
C LEU A 65 22.12 32.55 45.26
N PHE A 66 23.40 32.40 45.61
CA PHE A 66 24.12 31.13 45.55
C PHE A 66 23.46 30.06 46.44
N ASP A 67 22.96 30.48 47.61
CA ASP A 67 22.26 29.61 48.54
C ASP A 67 20.86 29.23 48.05
N THR A 68 20.18 30.07 47.27
CA THR A 68 18.86 29.73 46.69
C THR A 68 18.90 28.77 45.48
N LEU A 69 20.09 28.37 45.02
CA LEU A 69 20.19 27.46 43.87
C LEU A 69 19.73 26.04 44.25
N PRO A 70 18.98 25.37 43.36
CA PRO A 70 18.45 24.03 43.62
C PRO A 70 19.52 22.93 43.53
N ASP A 71 20.64 23.20 42.86
CA ASP A 71 21.78 22.29 42.77
C ASP A 71 22.75 22.58 43.92
N GLY A 72 23.33 21.52 44.48
CA GLY A 72 24.44 21.68 45.41
C GLY A 72 25.69 22.11 44.66
N LEU A 73 26.36 23.16 45.13
CA LEU A 73 27.57 23.70 44.54
C LEU A 73 28.64 23.87 45.61
N ALA A 74 29.85 23.44 45.28
CA ALA A 74 31.05 23.65 46.06
C ALA A 74 32.21 24.14 45.19
N LEU A 75 33.04 25.01 45.76
CA LEU A 75 34.23 25.58 45.15
C LEU A 75 35.44 25.22 46.00
N TYR A 76 36.43 24.61 45.37
CA TYR A 76 37.71 24.26 45.96
C TYR A 76 38.84 25.08 45.30
N ASP A 77 39.86 25.47 46.07
CA ASP A 77 41.03 26.20 45.56
C ASP A 77 41.98 25.30 44.74
N GLU A 78 43.10 25.86 44.27
CA GLU A 78 44.15 25.13 43.54
C GLU A 78 44.77 23.98 44.35
N ASP A 79 44.75 24.07 45.69
CA ASP A 79 45.20 23.04 46.63
C ASP A 79 44.06 22.05 47.00
N LEU A 80 42.92 22.15 46.32
CA LEU A 80 41.70 21.39 46.54
C LEU A 80 41.08 21.57 47.93
N ARG A 81 41.23 22.73 48.57
CA ARG A 81 40.57 23.05 49.85
C ARG A 81 39.23 23.73 49.60
N LEU A 82 38.19 23.31 50.33
CA LEU A 82 36.86 23.89 50.23
C LEU A 82 36.86 25.37 50.63
N ILE A 83 36.55 26.25 49.68
CA ILE A 83 36.44 27.71 49.89
C ILE A 83 35.00 28.10 50.21
N ALA A 84 34.04 27.50 49.48
CA ALA A 84 32.65 27.89 49.50
C ALA A 84 31.75 26.73 49.09
N ALA A 85 30.63 26.53 49.79
CA ALA A 85 29.57 25.62 49.37
C ALA A 85 28.21 26.16 49.83
N ASN A 86 27.15 25.89 49.05
CA ASN A 86 25.78 26.26 49.43
C ASN A 86 25.18 25.22 50.36
N HIS A 87 24.08 25.57 51.05
CA HIS A 87 23.43 24.66 51.98
C HIS A 87 23.02 23.33 51.32
N VAL A 88 22.53 23.38 50.07
CA VAL A 88 22.12 22.18 49.31
C VAL A 88 23.27 21.18 49.14
N TYR A 89 24.51 21.64 48.87
CA TYR A 89 25.67 20.75 48.77
C TYR A 89 25.94 20.00 50.08
N PHE A 90 25.80 20.68 51.23
CA PHE A 90 25.95 20.04 52.53
C PHE A 90 24.77 19.13 52.86
N GLU A 91 23.53 19.52 52.54
CA GLU A 91 22.32 18.71 52.79
C GLU A 91 22.35 17.37 52.04
N VAL A 92 22.90 17.34 50.82
CA VAL A 92 23.08 16.11 50.05
C VAL A 92 23.85 15.06 50.85
N PHE A 93 24.91 15.47 51.56
CA PHE A 93 25.76 14.58 52.36
C PHE A 93 25.45 14.59 53.87
N SER A 94 24.49 15.43 54.30
CA SER A 94 24.12 15.58 55.70
C SER A 94 23.53 14.28 56.26
N GLY A 95 24.09 13.80 57.36
CA GLY A 95 23.75 12.50 57.97
C GLY A 95 24.69 11.35 57.62
N GLU A 96 25.42 11.45 56.50
CA GLU A 96 26.39 10.44 56.06
C GLU A 96 27.85 10.91 56.26
N ILE A 97 28.16 12.18 56.00
CA ILE A 97 29.52 12.74 56.14
C ILE A 97 29.46 14.11 56.82
N ALA A 98 30.31 14.35 57.82
CA ALA A 98 30.54 15.67 58.39
C ALA A 98 31.63 16.41 57.58
N LEU A 99 31.27 17.51 56.92
CA LEU A 99 32.20 18.32 56.12
C LEU A 99 32.53 19.63 56.85
N PRO A 100 33.64 19.69 57.62
CA PRO A 100 34.11 20.96 58.18
C PRO A 100 34.56 21.96 57.11
N ASP A 101 34.57 23.25 57.45
CA ASP A 101 35.11 24.29 56.58
C ASP A 101 36.60 24.05 56.29
N GLY A 102 37.00 24.16 55.02
CA GLY A 102 38.39 23.97 54.57
C GLY A 102 38.82 22.51 54.39
N VAL A 103 37.90 21.54 54.42
CA VAL A 103 38.17 20.14 54.05
C VAL A 103 38.79 20.06 52.67
N ARG A 104 39.82 19.22 52.52
CA ARG A 104 40.39 18.95 51.21
C ARG A 104 39.48 18.01 50.43
N TYR A 105 39.35 18.21 49.13
CA TYR A 105 38.58 17.33 48.25
C TYR A 105 39.02 15.87 48.37
N ASP A 106 40.31 15.65 48.59
CA ASP A 106 40.90 14.34 48.84
C ASP A 106 40.34 13.67 50.12
N ASP A 107 40.25 14.43 51.21
CA ASP A 107 39.69 13.97 52.49
C ASP A 107 38.17 13.72 52.36
N PHE A 108 37.47 14.57 51.58
CA PHE A 108 36.06 14.37 51.23
C PHE A 108 35.85 13.05 50.48
N LEU A 109 36.65 12.78 49.44
CA LEU A 109 36.56 11.54 48.67
C LEU A 109 36.92 10.31 49.51
N ALA A 110 37.90 10.43 50.41
CA ALA A 110 38.25 9.35 51.34
C ALA A 110 37.10 9.04 52.31
N LEU A 111 36.41 10.07 52.81
CA LEU A 111 35.19 9.91 53.61
C LEU A 111 34.05 9.29 52.79
N ALA A 112 33.83 9.77 51.56
CA ALA A 112 32.81 9.21 50.66
C ALA A 112 33.07 7.73 50.32
N ALA A 113 34.33 7.36 50.11
CA ALA A 113 34.75 5.97 49.93
C ALA A 113 34.45 5.15 51.20
N HIS A 114 34.88 5.63 52.38
CA HIS A 114 34.69 4.93 53.66
C HIS A 114 33.21 4.67 53.99
N HIS A 115 32.33 5.59 53.61
CA HIS A 115 30.88 5.47 53.80
C HIS A 115 30.18 4.70 52.66
N GLY A 116 30.94 4.14 51.71
CA GLY A 116 30.41 3.30 50.64
C GLY A 116 29.67 4.05 49.53
N LEU A 117 29.76 5.38 49.49
CA LEU A 117 29.08 6.22 48.48
C LEU A 117 29.67 6.06 47.07
N LEU A 118 30.84 5.44 46.96
CA LEU A 118 31.59 5.18 45.73
C LEU A 118 31.54 3.71 45.29
N ALA A 119 30.63 2.90 45.84
CA ALA A 119 30.59 1.45 45.62
C ALA A 119 30.46 1.02 44.14
N ASP A 120 29.87 1.83 43.26
CA ASP A 120 29.75 1.52 41.83
C ASP A 120 30.99 1.88 41.00
N THR A 121 31.98 2.54 41.61
CA THR A 121 33.22 2.93 40.91
C THR A 121 34.27 1.83 40.95
N ALA A 122 34.32 1.01 42.01
CA ALA A 122 35.30 -0.05 42.13
C ALA A 122 34.85 -1.18 43.07
N GLN A 123 35.44 -2.37 42.89
CA GLN A 123 35.15 -3.57 43.69
C GLN A 123 35.66 -3.47 45.14
N ASP A 124 36.63 -2.58 45.41
CA ASP A 124 37.23 -2.31 46.71
C ASP A 124 37.17 -0.82 47.09
N LEU A 125 37.03 -0.51 48.39
CA LEU A 125 36.88 0.87 48.91
C LEU A 125 38.10 1.76 48.63
N ALA A 126 39.31 1.20 48.71
CA ALA A 126 40.56 1.92 48.44
C ALA A 126 40.74 2.24 46.95
N ASP A 127 40.17 1.42 46.08
CA ASP A 127 40.21 1.63 44.62
C ASP A 127 39.26 2.75 44.19
N GLY A 128 38.10 2.90 44.85
CA GLY A 128 37.14 3.97 44.57
C GLY A 128 37.70 5.37 44.80
N HIS A 129 38.45 5.58 45.89
CA HIS A 129 39.12 6.85 46.19
C HIS A 129 40.19 7.21 45.14
N HIS A 130 41.05 6.25 44.78
CA HIS A 130 42.08 6.45 43.76
C HIS A 130 41.50 6.73 42.37
N GLN A 131 40.42 6.04 42.00
CA GLN A 131 39.74 6.29 40.73
C GLN A 131 39.07 7.67 40.69
N MET A 132 38.57 8.17 41.82
CA MET A 132 38.04 9.54 41.91
C MET A 132 39.09 10.62 41.70
N LEU A 133 40.29 10.44 42.27
CA LEU A 133 41.40 11.34 41.98
C LEU A 133 41.89 11.22 40.52
N ALA A 134 41.87 10.01 39.95
CA ALA A 134 42.22 9.80 38.55
C ALA A 134 41.21 10.44 37.59
N ARG A 135 39.92 10.41 37.93
CA ARG A 135 38.83 11.06 37.17
C ARG A 135 39.03 12.56 37.02
N LEU A 136 39.54 13.25 38.05
CA LEU A 136 39.84 14.69 37.96
C LEU A 136 40.95 15.01 36.93
N ARG A 137 41.74 14.02 36.50
CA ARG A 137 42.80 14.20 35.50
C ARG A 137 42.30 14.02 34.07
N THR A 138 41.04 13.65 33.85
CA THR A 138 40.47 13.52 32.50
C THR A 138 39.94 14.87 32.02
N GLU A 139 40.13 15.18 30.73
CA GLU A 139 39.58 16.39 30.10
C GLU A 139 38.62 16.03 28.96
N PRO A 140 37.30 16.32 29.08
CA PRO A 140 36.63 16.86 30.26
C PRO A 140 36.54 15.84 31.42
N VAL A 141 36.34 16.33 32.65
CA VAL A 141 36.12 15.48 33.82
C VAL A 141 34.78 14.77 33.65
N THR A 142 34.78 13.44 33.71
CA THR A 142 33.55 12.66 33.53
C THR A 142 32.61 12.81 34.74
N PRO A 143 31.32 13.13 34.55
CA PRO A 143 30.35 13.13 35.64
C PRO A 143 30.13 11.73 36.22
N LEU A 144 29.87 11.65 37.52
CA LEU A 144 29.65 10.39 38.24
C LEU A 144 28.25 10.35 38.86
N MET A 145 27.65 9.16 38.91
CA MET A 145 26.47 8.90 39.73
C MET A 145 26.88 8.31 41.08
N LEU A 146 26.56 9.01 42.17
CA LEU A 146 26.68 8.55 43.54
C LEU A 146 25.35 7.94 43.99
N HIS A 147 25.42 6.78 44.65
CA HIS A 147 24.26 6.14 45.26
C HIS A 147 24.40 6.24 46.78
N LEU A 148 23.50 6.99 47.41
CA LEU A 148 23.49 7.10 48.86
C LEU A 148 22.74 5.92 49.50
N PRO A 149 23.10 5.53 50.74
CA PRO A 149 22.45 4.43 51.46
C PRO A 149 20.94 4.63 51.68
N ASP A 150 20.49 5.88 51.72
CA ASP A 150 19.07 6.25 51.81
C ASP A 150 18.29 6.08 50.49
N GLY A 151 18.97 5.66 49.41
CA GLY A 151 18.39 5.42 48.10
C GLY A 151 18.34 6.65 47.19
N ARG A 152 18.93 7.79 47.58
CA ARG A 152 19.11 8.94 46.69
C ARG A 152 20.20 8.68 45.64
N GLN A 153 19.97 9.16 44.43
CA GLN A 153 20.89 9.11 43.30
C GLN A 153 21.36 10.51 42.95
N ILE A 154 22.62 10.80 43.24
CA ILE A 154 23.20 12.14 43.10
C ILE A 154 24.20 12.13 41.96
N LYS A 155 23.99 12.99 40.98
CA LYS A 155 24.99 13.23 39.94
C LYS A 155 26.02 14.24 40.45
N LEU A 156 27.28 13.82 40.50
CA LEU A 156 28.44 14.64 40.80
C LEU A 156 29.13 15.04 39.49
N ASP A 157 29.20 16.34 39.22
CA ASP A 157 29.80 16.94 38.02
C ASP A 157 30.87 17.94 38.47
N ASP A 158 32.15 17.61 38.25
CA ASP A 158 33.26 18.44 38.66
C ASP A 158 33.93 19.08 37.45
N GLN A 159 34.30 20.34 37.56
CA GLN A 159 34.88 21.09 36.46
C GLN A 159 35.98 22.02 36.96
N TRP A 160 37.14 21.94 36.29
CA TRP A 160 38.23 22.88 36.52
C TRP A 160 37.91 24.26 35.96
N THR A 161 38.23 25.29 36.73
CA THR A 161 38.20 26.69 36.29
C THR A 161 39.49 27.03 35.53
N LYS A 162 39.48 28.14 34.77
CA LYS A 162 40.68 28.64 34.10
C LYS A 162 41.78 29.08 35.08
N ASP A 163 41.39 29.40 36.31
CA ASP A 163 42.26 29.86 37.39
C ASP A 163 42.66 28.71 38.34
N GLY A 164 42.57 27.45 37.88
CA GLY A 164 43.04 26.27 38.64
C GLY A 164 42.16 25.79 39.79
N ALA A 165 41.13 26.54 40.20
CA ALA A 165 40.13 26.10 41.18
C ALA A 165 39.19 25.01 40.61
N LEU A 166 38.62 24.17 41.46
CA LEU A 166 37.67 23.10 41.11
C LEU A 166 36.25 23.48 41.53
N ILE A 167 35.29 23.41 40.61
CA ILE A 167 33.86 23.54 40.92
C ILE A 167 33.23 22.16 40.93
N SER A 168 32.60 21.80 42.03
CA SER A 168 31.87 20.54 42.22
C SER A 168 30.38 20.81 42.29
N ARG A 169 29.61 20.18 41.40
CA ARG A 169 28.15 20.30 41.36
C ARG A 169 27.48 18.96 41.66
N THR A 170 26.54 18.96 42.60
CA THR A 170 25.72 17.80 42.97
C THR A 170 24.26 18.05 42.61
N GLN A 171 23.67 17.16 41.81
CA GLN A 171 22.27 17.21 41.41
C GLN A 171 21.55 15.95 41.89
N ASP A 172 20.44 16.10 42.63
CA ASP A 172 19.60 14.96 43.00
C ASP A 172 18.69 14.57 41.82
N LEU A 173 19.01 13.43 41.20
CA LEU A 173 18.28 12.91 40.04
C LEU A 173 17.27 11.83 40.43
N THR A 174 17.08 11.55 41.72
CA THR A 174 16.25 10.42 42.21
C THR A 174 14.84 10.46 41.65
N LEU A 175 14.18 11.63 41.70
CA LEU A 175 12.81 11.79 41.19
C LEU A 175 12.73 11.70 39.67
N GLN A 176 13.76 12.19 38.96
CA GLN A 176 13.82 12.17 37.51
C GLN A 176 14.02 10.75 36.98
N LEU A 177 15.01 10.02 37.53
CA LEU A 177 15.30 8.64 37.17
C LEU A 177 14.13 7.71 37.52
N LYS A 178 13.45 7.91 38.67
CA LYS A 178 12.22 7.16 38.99
C LYS A 178 11.10 7.41 37.98
N ARG A 179 10.85 8.67 37.60
CA ARG A 179 9.84 9.00 36.58
C ARG A 179 10.17 8.41 35.21
N GLU A 180 11.45 8.46 34.81
CA GLU A 180 11.92 7.87 33.56
C GLU A 180 11.70 6.36 33.56
N GLN A 181 12.05 5.67 34.65
CA GLN A 181 11.79 4.24 34.82
C GLN A 181 10.29 3.90 34.83
N GLU A 182 9.46 4.70 35.51
CA GLU A 182 8.00 4.53 35.52
C GLU A 182 7.41 4.70 34.11
N LEU A 183 7.89 5.69 33.35
CA LEU A 183 7.48 5.93 31.97
C LEU A 183 7.90 4.78 31.05
N ASP A 184 9.15 4.30 31.16
CA ASP A 184 9.64 3.17 30.37
C ASP A 184 8.89 1.88 30.73
N ALA A 185 8.65 1.62 32.01
CA ALA A 185 7.86 0.48 32.45
C ALA A 185 6.42 0.54 31.93
N ALA A 186 5.79 1.73 31.97
CA ALA A 186 4.46 1.94 31.41
C ALA A 186 4.44 1.74 29.89
N ARG A 187 5.47 2.22 29.19
CA ARG A 187 5.63 2.06 27.74
C ARG A 187 5.79 0.59 27.35
N VAL A 188 6.71 -0.14 27.99
CA VAL A 188 6.93 -1.58 27.75
C VAL A 188 5.65 -2.37 28.01
N LYS A 189 4.93 -2.04 29.09
CA LYS A 189 3.64 -2.65 29.40
C LYS A 189 2.59 -2.38 28.33
N ALA A 190 2.52 -1.16 27.80
CA ALA A 190 1.60 -0.79 26.72
C ALA A 190 1.95 -1.49 25.40
N GLU A 191 3.22 -1.54 25.02
CA GLU A 191 3.70 -2.24 23.82
C GLU A 191 3.44 -3.75 23.90
N HIS A 192 3.67 -4.36 25.08
CA HIS A 192 3.37 -5.78 25.30
C HIS A 192 1.87 -6.06 25.22
N ALA A 193 1.02 -5.21 25.81
CA ALA A 193 -0.43 -5.34 25.71
C ALA A 193 -0.92 -5.23 24.25
N SER A 194 -0.37 -4.27 23.49
CA SER A 194 -0.66 -4.12 22.07
C SER A 194 -0.27 -5.37 21.27
N ARG A 195 0.94 -5.90 21.51
CA ARG A 195 1.43 -7.13 20.88
C ARG A 195 0.56 -8.35 21.17
N LEU A 196 0.14 -8.53 22.42
CA LEU A 196 -0.78 -9.61 22.82
C LEU A 196 -2.13 -9.47 22.12
N LYS A 197 -2.68 -8.23 22.04
CA LYS A 197 -3.92 -7.94 21.32
C LYS A 197 -3.82 -8.36 19.85
N SER A 198 -2.73 -8.03 19.15
CA SER A 198 -2.56 -8.41 17.73
C SER A 198 -2.46 -9.93 17.52
N VAL A 199 -1.72 -10.63 18.40
CA VAL A 199 -1.59 -12.10 18.32
C VAL A 199 -2.93 -12.77 18.62
N PHE A 200 -3.68 -12.26 19.60
CA PHE A 200 -5.01 -12.76 19.93
C PHE A 200 -5.96 -12.63 18.73
N VAL A 201 -6.03 -11.46 18.09
CA VAL A 201 -6.89 -11.26 16.91
C VAL A 201 -6.46 -12.16 15.73
N ALA A 202 -5.15 -12.32 15.51
CA ALA A 202 -4.61 -13.20 14.48
C ALA A 202 -5.04 -14.67 14.67
N ASN A 203 -4.90 -15.20 15.88
CA ASN A 203 -5.28 -16.58 16.20
C ASN A 203 -6.80 -16.77 16.12
N MET A 204 -7.56 -15.83 16.70
CA MET A 204 -9.03 -15.86 16.65
C MET A 204 -9.55 -15.86 15.21
N SER A 205 -8.93 -15.11 14.30
CA SER A 205 -9.35 -15.12 12.91
C SER A 205 -9.18 -16.48 12.24
N HIS A 206 -8.07 -17.19 12.48
CA HIS A 206 -7.90 -18.54 11.95
C HIS A 206 -8.91 -19.53 12.54
N GLU A 207 -9.20 -19.41 13.84
CA GLU A 207 -10.19 -20.25 14.52
C GLU A 207 -11.63 -19.96 14.10
N ILE A 208 -11.94 -18.74 13.64
CA ILE A 208 -13.27 -18.41 13.10
C ILE A 208 -13.35 -18.72 11.60
N ARG A 209 -12.27 -18.50 10.82
CA ARG A 209 -12.25 -18.73 9.37
C ARG A 209 -12.50 -20.19 9.01
N THR A 210 -11.89 -21.11 9.75
CA THR A 210 -11.97 -22.55 9.45
C THR A 210 -13.41 -23.09 9.53
N PRO A 211 -14.18 -22.89 10.62
CA PRO A 211 -15.58 -23.31 10.65
C PRO A 211 -16.44 -22.52 9.66
N MET A 212 -16.16 -21.23 9.43
CA MET A 212 -16.93 -20.42 8.48
C MET A 212 -16.76 -20.87 7.02
N ASN A 213 -15.54 -21.19 6.59
CA ASN A 213 -15.30 -21.78 5.28
C ASN A 213 -16.01 -23.14 5.13
N GLY A 214 -16.12 -23.91 6.22
CA GLY A 214 -16.92 -25.13 6.25
C GLY A 214 -18.42 -24.88 6.06
N VAL A 215 -18.98 -23.88 6.73
CA VAL A 215 -20.41 -23.49 6.58
C VAL A 215 -20.68 -22.97 5.17
N VAL A 216 -19.84 -22.09 4.64
CA VAL A 216 -19.95 -21.55 3.27
C VAL A 216 -19.83 -22.67 2.25
N GLY A 217 -18.82 -23.54 2.36
CA GLY A 217 -18.64 -24.67 1.45
C GLY A 217 -19.81 -25.67 1.50
N MET A 218 -20.40 -25.91 2.68
CA MET A 218 -21.58 -26.77 2.80
C MET A 218 -22.83 -26.11 2.18
N ALA A 219 -22.97 -24.79 2.29
CA ALA A 219 -24.05 -24.04 1.65
C ALA A 219 -23.90 -24.03 0.11
N GLU A 220 -22.67 -23.93 -0.40
CA GLU A 220 -22.37 -24.08 -1.84
C GLU A 220 -22.73 -25.48 -2.35
N LEU A 221 -22.29 -26.53 -1.65
CA LEU A 221 -22.62 -27.91 -2.02
C LEU A 221 -24.14 -28.16 -1.95
N LEU A 222 -24.84 -27.58 -0.97
CA LEU A 222 -26.30 -27.63 -0.92
C LEU A 222 -26.93 -26.94 -2.13
N ALA A 223 -26.41 -25.78 -2.54
CA ALA A 223 -26.92 -25.03 -3.69
C ALA A 223 -26.73 -25.78 -5.03
N GLU A 224 -25.80 -26.74 -5.11
CA GLU A 224 -25.61 -27.63 -6.26
C GLU A 224 -26.58 -28.82 -6.29
N THR A 225 -27.36 -29.06 -5.24
CA THR A 225 -28.39 -30.12 -5.19
C THR A 225 -29.76 -29.64 -5.67
N GLU A 226 -30.70 -30.57 -5.87
CA GLU A 226 -32.09 -30.23 -6.17
C GLU A 226 -32.76 -29.58 -4.95
N LEU A 227 -32.77 -28.24 -4.93
CA LEU A 227 -33.44 -27.42 -3.92
C LEU A 227 -34.75 -26.84 -4.44
N ASN A 228 -35.76 -26.76 -3.58
CA ASN A 228 -36.93 -25.94 -3.85
C ASN A 228 -36.60 -24.43 -3.66
N THR A 229 -37.50 -23.54 -4.10
CA THR A 229 -37.29 -22.08 -4.05
C THR A 229 -36.95 -21.55 -2.66
N GLU A 230 -37.59 -22.10 -1.63
CA GLU A 230 -37.40 -21.67 -0.23
C GLU A 230 -36.06 -22.18 0.33
N GLN A 231 -35.69 -23.43 0.04
CA GLN A 231 -34.40 -24.01 0.41
C GLN A 231 -33.24 -23.31 -0.29
N LYS A 232 -33.41 -22.92 -1.56
CA LYS A 232 -32.41 -22.15 -2.30
C LYS A 232 -32.19 -20.77 -1.67
N LEU A 233 -33.27 -20.09 -1.28
CA LEU A 233 -33.19 -18.83 -0.53
C LEU A 233 -32.43 -19.01 0.79
N PHE A 234 -32.68 -20.08 1.54
CA PHE A 234 -31.93 -20.37 2.78
C PHE A 234 -30.45 -20.63 2.52
N ALA A 235 -30.12 -21.45 1.53
CA ALA A 235 -28.73 -21.74 1.16
C ALA A 235 -27.97 -20.48 0.71
N ASP A 236 -28.58 -19.67 -0.16
CA ASP A 236 -28.02 -18.40 -0.61
C ASP A 236 -27.83 -17.44 0.58
N THR A 237 -28.81 -17.34 1.48
CA THR A 237 -28.70 -16.49 2.67
C THR A 237 -27.57 -16.92 3.59
N ILE A 238 -27.40 -18.23 3.83
CA ILE A 238 -26.30 -18.77 4.65
C ILE A 238 -24.95 -18.45 3.99
N ARG A 239 -24.83 -18.67 2.68
CA ARG A 239 -23.60 -18.38 1.92
C ARG A 239 -23.24 -16.90 2.01
N THR A 240 -24.15 -16.00 1.63
CA THR A 240 -23.89 -14.55 1.62
C THR A 240 -23.59 -14.03 3.03
N SER A 241 -24.27 -14.54 4.05
CA SER A 241 -23.97 -14.18 5.45
C SER A 241 -22.60 -14.67 5.90
N GLY A 242 -22.18 -15.85 5.46
CA GLY A 242 -20.88 -16.42 5.78
C GLY A 242 -19.72 -15.69 5.10
N GLU A 243 -19.87 -15.35 3.82
CA GLU A 243 -18.93 -14.53 3.05
C GLU A 243 -18.79 -13.12 3.64
N ALA A 244 -19.92 -12.51 4.03
CA ALA A 244 -19.92 -11.23 4.71
C ALA A 244 -19.12 -11.31 6.02
N LEU A 245 -19.37 -12.30 6.88
CA LEU A 245 -18.64 -12.45 8.14
C LEU A 245 -17.14 -12.69 7.94
N LEU A 246 -16.75 -13.48 6.94
CA LEU A 246 -15.34 -13.67 6.56
C LEU A 246 -14.67 -12.36 6.15
N THR A 247 -15.40 -11.50 5.41
CA THR A 247 -14.93 -10.16 5.06
C THR A 247 -14.72 -9.31 6.30
N ILE A 248 -15.67 -9.30 7.25
CA ILE A 248 -15.53 -8.56 8.52
C ILE A 248 -14.29 -9.01 9.30
N ILE A 249 -14.08 -10.32 9.39
CA ILE A 249 -12.94 -10.87 10.11
C ILE A 249 -11.62 -10.45 9.45
N ASN A 250 -11.56 -10.47 8.11
CA ASN A 250 -10.38 -10.05 7.38
C ASN A 250 -10.11 -8.55 7.55
N ASP A 251 -11.15 -7.70 7.54
CA ASP A 251 -11.03 -6.26 7.81
C ASP A 251 -10.46 -6.01 9.22
N VAL A 252 -10.97 -6.71 10.23
CA VAL A 252 -10.48 -6.59 11.62
C VAL A 252 -9.02 -7.04 11.74
N LEU A 253 -8.63 -8.09 11.01
CA LEU A 253 -7.23 -8.54 10.96
C LEU A 253 -6.32 -7.52 10.29
N ASP A 254 -6.69 -7.03 9.11
CA ASP A 254 -5.90 -6.07 8.36
C ASP A 254 -5.71 -4.81 9.21
N TYR A 255 -6.78 -4.31 9.81
CA TYR A 255 -6.72 -3.21 10.77
C TYR A 255 -5.76 -3.50 11.94
N SER A 256 -5.86 -4.69 12.57
CA SER A 256 -4.98 -5.06 13.67
C SER A 256 -3.51 -5.21 13.26
N LYS A 257 -3.22 -5.60 12.02
CA LYS A 257 -1.85 -5.69 11.48
C LYS A 257 -1.28 -4.31 11.19
N ILE A 258 -2.10 -3.40 10.68
CA ILE A 258 -1.70 -2.03 10.41
C ILE A 258 -1.45 -1.25 11.72
N GLU A 259 -2.36 -1.36 12.71
CA GLU A 259 -2.20 -0.74 14.04
C GLU A 259 -0.92 -1.19 14.76
N ALA A 260 -0.45 -2.41 14.47
CA ALA A 260 0.78 -2.97 15.04
C ALA A 260 2.05 -2.67 14.24
N GLU A 261 1.99 -1.83 13.19
CA GLU A 261 3.09 -1.55 12.24
C GLU A 261 3.67 -2.83 11.59
N ARG A 262 2.87 -3.90 11.50
CA ARG A 262 3.31 -5.21 10.95
C ARG A 262 2.94 -5.43 9.49
N LEU A 263 2.18 -4.52 8.88
CA LEU A 263 1.81 -4.65 7.48
C LEU A 263 3.01 -4.28 6.60
N GLN A 264 3.54 -5.27 5.88
CA GLN A 264 4.56 -5.08 4.87
C GLN A 264 3.90 -4.97 3.49
N LEU A 265 4.34 -4.01 2.69
CA LEU A 265 3.93 -3.87 1.29
C LEU A 265 4.82 -4.77 0.43
N TYR A 266 4.23 -5.43 -0.56
CA TYR A 266 4.95 -6.27 -1.52
C TYR A 266 4.89 -5.61 -2.90
N PRO A 267 5.80 -4.66 -3.20
CA PRO A 267 5.79 -3.96 -4.47
C PRO A 267 6.18 -4.89 -5.62
N GLU A 268 5.33 -4.95 -6.65
CA GLU A 268 5.58 -5.64 -7.91
C GLU A 268 5.12 -4.80 -9.11
N SER A 269 5.59 -5.14 -10.31
CA SER A 269 5.14 -4.50 -11.55
C SER A 269 3.75 -5.01 -11.92
N PHE A 270 2.79 -4.10 -12.05
CA PHE A 270 1.41 -4.44 -12.40
C PHE A 270 0.76 -3.38 -13.30
N ASP A 271 -0.28 -3.77 -14.02
CA ASP A 271 -1.09 -2.88 -14.87
C ASP A 271 -2.24 -2.26 -14.06
N LEU A 272 -2.16 -0.95 -13.80
CA LEU A 272 -3.13 -0.18 -13.01
C LEU A 272 -4.48 -0.04 -13.73
N GLU A 273 -4.46 0.20 -15.05
CA GLU A 273 -5.69 0.31 -15.86
C GLU A 273 -6.46 -1.01 -15.82
N ARG A 274 -5.75 -2.14 -15.98
CA ARG A 274 -6.33 -3.48 -15.83
C ARG A 274 -6.86 -3.71 -14.42
N CYS A 275 -6.12 -3.31 -13.39
CA CYS A 275 -6.56 -3.47 -12.00
C CYS A 275 -7.89 -2.74 -11.73
N ILE A 276 -8.02 -1.49 -12.19
CA ILE A 276 -9.26 -0.71 -12.06
C ILE A 276 -10.40 -1.39 -12.82
N ARG A 277 -10.14 -1.84 -14.05
CA ARG A 277 -11.14 -2.54 -14.87
C ARG A 277 -11.62 -3.83 -14.20
N ASP A 278 -10.73 -4.64 -13.64
CA ASP A 278 -11.10 -5.86 -12.93
C ASP A 278 -12.03 -5.55 -11.75
N VAL A 279 -11.80 -4.45 -11.03
CA VAL A 279 -12.67 -3.99 -9.93
C VAL A 279 -14.04 -3.55 -10.44
N VAL A 280 -14.09 -2.84 -11.57
CA VAL A 280 -15.35 -2.42 -12.20
C VAL A 280 -16.16 -3.63 -12.68
N ILE A 281 -15.52 -4.60 -13.32
CA ILE A 281 -16.17 -5.85 -13.76
C ILE A 281 -16.74 -6.61 -12.55
N LEU A 282 -15.98 -6.68 -11.46
CA LEU A 282 -16.42 -7.34 -10.22
C LEU A 282 -17.69 -6.70 -9.64
N LEU A 283 -17.81 -5.37 -9.71
CA LEU A 283 -18.94 -4.62 -9.13
C LEU A 283 -20.10 -4.39 -10.12
N GLN A 284 -19.92 -4.76 -11.39
CA GLN A 284 -20.91 -4.55 -12.44
C GLN A 284 -22.27 -5.25 -12.19
N PRO A 285 -22.34 -6.48 -11.66
CA PRO A 285 -23.63 -7.12 -11.34
C PRO A 285 -24.45 -6.30 -10.32
N ALA A 286 -23.82 -5.86 -9.23
CA ALA A 286 -24.48 -5.06 -8.19
C ALA A 286 -24.91 -3.67 -8.69
N ALA A 287 -24.13 -3.08 -9.60
CA ALA A 287 -24.51 -1.82 -10.25
C ALA A 287 -25.71 -2.00 -11.20
N ARG A 288 -25.75 -3.10 -11.97
CA ARG A 288 -26.86 -3.43 -12.88
C ARG A 288 -28.17 -3.66 -12.15
N GLU A 289 -28.17 -4.36 -11.01
CA GLU A 289 -29.38 -4.54 -10.18
C GLU A 289 -30.04 -3.21 -9.79
N LYS A 290 -29.22 -2.16 -9.62
CA LYS A 290 -29.66 -0.80 -9.29
C LYS A 290 -29.77 0.15 -10.49
N ASN A 291 -29.51 -0.33 -11.71
CA ASN A 291 -29.41 0.50 -12.93
C ASN A 291 -28.42 1.67 -12.80
N ILE A 292 -27.28 1.44 -12.13
CA ILE A 292 -26.20 2.42 -11.98
C ILE A 292 -25.18 2.19 -13.10
N ARG A 293 -24.75 3.27 -13.75
CA ARG A 293 -23.73 3.22 -14.81
C ARG A 293 -22.33 3.32 -14.19
N LEU A 294 -21.43 2.41 -14.53
CA LEU A 294 -20.02 2.44 -14.08
C LEU A 294 -19.12 2.96 -15.20
N LEU A 295 -18.36 4.02 -14.92
CA LEU A 295 -17.53 4.73 -15.88
C LEU A 295 -16.08 4.73 -15.43
N VAL A 296 -15.15 4.65 -16.38
CA VAL A 296 -13.71 4.73 -16.14
C VAL A 296 -13.10 5.76 -17.09
N ASP A 297 -12.43 6.76 -16.53
CA ASP A 297 -11.71 7.82 -17.23
C ASP A 297 -10.23 7.72 -16.86
N TYR A 298 -9.41 7.18 -17.77
CA TYR A 298 -7.98 6.98 -17.55
C TYR A 298 -7.19 7.85 -18.53
N ASP A 299 -6.31 8.70 -18.02
CA ASP A 299 -5.52 9.63 -18.83
C ASP A 299 -4.60 8.88 -19.83
N LEU A 300 -4.64 9.30 -21.11
CA LEU A 300 -3.92 8.65 -22.21
C LEU A 300 -2.41 8.83 -22.13
N PHE A 301 -1.94 9.88 -21.47
CA PHE A 301 -0.50 10.16 -21.36
C PHE A 301 0.15 9.44 -20.18
N LEU A 302 -0.63 8.72 -19.37
CA LEU A 302 -0.10 7.94 -18.27
C LEU A 302 0.42 6.57 -18.71
N PRO A 303 1.53 6.11 -18.11
CA PRO A 303 1.94 4.70 -18.18
C PRO A 303 0.83 3.82 -17.62
N THR A 304 0.67 2.61 -18.13
CA THR A 304 -0.28 1.64 -17.54
C THR A 304 0.37 0.76 -16.48
N HIS A 305 1.70 0.56 -16.57
CA HIS A 305 2.44 -0.33 -15.67
C HIS A 305 3.19 0.45 -14.60
N PHE A 306 2.90 0.16 -13.34
CA PHE A 306 3.53 0.78 -12.17
C PHE A 306 4.09 -0.26 -11.21
N ILE A 307 5.01 0.16 -10.35
CA ILE A 307 5.55 -0.63 -9.25
C ILE A 307 4.80 -0.25 -7.96
N ALA A 308 3.96 -1.16 -7.46
CA ALA A 308 3.28 -1.02 -6.18
C ALA A 308 2.75 -2.38 -5.70
N ASP A 309 2.05 -2.43 -4.57
CA ASP A 309 1.35 -3.64 -4.11
C ASP A 309 -0.06 -3.71 -4.75
N PRO A 310 -0.28 -4.56 -5.78
CA PRO A 310 -1.55 -4.59 -6.50
C PRO A 310 -2.69 -5.16 -5.64
N VAL A 311 -2.39 -5.99 -4.64
CA VAL A 311 -3.42 -6.54 -3.74
C VAL A 311 -3.99 -5.41 -2.89
N ARG A 312 -3.12 -4.55 -2.34
CA ARG A 312 -3.54 -3.41 -1.52
C ARG A 312 -4.19 -2.30 -2.33
N ILE A 313 -3.70 -2.00 -3.53
CA ILE A 313 -4.37 -1.06 -4.44
C ILE A 313 -5.77 -1.57 -4.82
N ARG A 314 -5.89 -2.85 -5.17
CA ARG A 314 -7.19 -3.47 -5.47
C ARG A 314 -8.14 -3.42 -4.27
N GLN A 315 -7.63 -3.58 -3.04
CA GLN A 315 -8.42 -3.43 -1.81
C GLN A 315 -8.94 -2.00 -1.63
N ILE A 316 -8.09 -0.99 -1.83
CA ILE A 316 -8.48 0.43 -1.79
C ILE A 316 -9.60 0.70 -2.80
N LEU A 317 -9.38 0.32 -4.07
CA LEU A 317 -10.33 0.55 -5.17
C LEU A 317 -11.66 -0.19 -4.95
N THR A 318 -11.61 -1.48 -4.59
CA THR A 318 -12.82 -2.28 -4.31
C THR A 318 -13.66 -1.65 -3.20
N ASN A 319 -13.02 -1.14 -2.15
CA ASN A 319 -13.75 -0.50 -1.06
C ASN A 319 -14.36 0.85 -1.49
N LEU A 320 -13.61 1.72 -2.18
CA LEU A 320 -14.13 3.02 -2.62
C LEU A 320 -15.26 2.87 -3.66
N VAL A 321 -15.02 2.09 -4.73
CA VAL A 321 -16.02 1.86 -5.79
C VAL A 321 -17.21 1.05 -5.25
N GLY A 322 -16.96 0.08 -4.36
CA GLY A 322 -18.01 -0.68 -3.69
C GLY A 322 -18.92 0.21 -2.84
N ASN A 323 -18.35 1.16 -2.09
CA ASN A 323 -19.13 2.15 -1.35
C ASN A 323 -19.94 3.06 -2.30
N ALA A 324 -19.34 3.55 -3.37
CA ALA A 324 -20.03 4.36 -4.38
C ALA A 324 -21.27 3.65 -4.96
N VAL A 325 -21.13 2.37 -5.35
CA VAL A 325 -22.26 1.54 -5.84
C VAL A 325 -23.29 1.25 -4.75
N LYS A 326 -22.83 1.09 -3.50
CA LYS A 326 -23.71 0.84 -2.36
C LYS A 326 -24.60 2.04 -2.03
N PHE A 327 -24.05 3.25 -2.04
CA PHE A 327 -24.74 4.48 -1.62
C PHE A 327 -25.40 5.27 -2.76
N THR A 328 -25.11 4.91 -4.01
CA THR A 328 -25.86 5.41 -5.17
C THR A 328 -27.14 4.58 -5.36
N GLN A 329 -28.27 5.25 -5.58
CA GLN A 329 -29.54 4.60 -5.91
C GLN A 329 -29.81 4.61 -7.41
N THR A 330 -29.55 5.75 -8.07
CA THR A 330 -29.73 5.98 -9.50
C THR A 330 -28.64 6.93 -9.98
N GLY A 331 -28.21 6.79 -11.24
CA GLY A 331 -27.19 7.66 -11.83
C GLY A 331 -25.93 6.87 -12.18
N HIS A 332 -24.76 7.37 -11.78
CA HIS A 332 -23.49 6.79 -12.19
C HIS A 332 -22.41 6.85 -11.11
N VAL A 333 -21.38 6.03 -11.30
CA VAL A 333 -20.12 6.07 -10.55
C VAL A 333 -19.00 6.21 -11.56
N LEU A 334 -18.13 7.21 -11.38
CA LEU A 334 -17.00 7.51 -12.25
C LEU A 334 -15.68 7.30 -11.51
N VAL A 335 -14.81 6.45 -12.06
CA VAL A 335 -13.42 6.31 -11.60
C VAL A 335 -12.52 7.08 -12.55
N ARG A 336 -11.91 8.17 -12.07
CA ARG A 336 -10.97 8.97 -12.87
C ARG A 336 -9.54 8.83 -12.35
N VAL A 337 -8.60 8.60 -13.28
CA VAL A 337 -7.16 8.53 -13.02
C VAL A 337 -6.46 9.60 -13.85
N ALA A 338 -5.85 10.55 -13.17
CA ALA A 338 -4.97 11.55 -13.74
C ALA A 338 -3.61 11.47 -13.06
N GLY A 339 -2.56 12.01 -13.67
CA GLY A 339 -1.26 12.01 -13.03
C GLY A 339 -0.31 13.01 -13.66
N VAL A 340 0.67 13.43 -12.88
CA VAL A 340 1.69 14.37 -13.33
C VAL A 340 3.04 13.70 -13.20
N GLU A 341 3.82 13.74 -14.27
CA GLU A 341 5.21 13.30 -14.25
C GLU A 341 6.02 14.23 -13.35
N LYS A 342 6.64 13.67 -12.31
CA LYS A 342 7.45 14.42 -11.35
C LYS A 342 8.95 14.33 -11.68
N THR A 343 9.32 13.20 -12.27
CA THR A 343 10.65 12.83 -12.79
C THR A 343 10.44 11.78 -13.88
N ASP A 344 11.45 11.52 -14.74
CA ASP A 344 11.41 10.55 -15.86
C ASP A 344 10.87 9.13 -15.54
N THR A 345 10.79 8.76 -14.25
CA THR A 345 10.32 7.43 -13.82
C THR A 345 9.27 7.46 -12.70
N THR A 346 8.92 8.64 -12.16
CA THR A 346 7.99 8.75 -11.01
C THR A 346 6.83 9.66 -11.35
N PHE A 347 5.61 9.15 -11.14
CA PHE A 347 4.36 9.82 -11.40
C PHE A 347 3.61 10.05 -10.09
N ASP A 348 3.16 11.29 -9.86
CA ASP A 348 2.17 11.57 -8.82
C ASP A 348 0.79 11.31 -9.43
N LEU A 349 0.24 10.14 -9.12
CA LEU A 349 -1.08 9.72 -9.57
C LEU A 349 -2.16 10.29 -8.66
N HIS A 350 -3.23 10.76 -9.27
CA HIS A 350 -4.45 11.22 -8.65
C HIS A 350 -5.62 10.35 -9.09
N ILE A 351 -6.18 9.59 -8.15
CA ILE A 351 -7.28 8.67 -8.41
C ILE A 351 -8.50 9.17 -7.64
N SER A 352 -9.61 9.34 -8.36
CA SER A 352 -10.87 9.84 -7.84
C SER A 352 -12.01 8.87 -8.15
N VAL A 353 -12.91 8.68 -7.18
CA VAL A 353 -14.12 7.87 -7.30
C VAL A 353 -15.30 8.77 -6.96
N GLU A 354 -16.02 9.18 -7.99
CA GLU A 354 -17.17 10.08 -7.92
C GLU A 354 -18.47 9.28 -8.02
N ASP A 355 -19.44 9.58 -7.16
CA ASP A 355 -20.75 8.95 -7.10
C ASP A 355 -21.87 10.01 -7.06
N THR A 356 -22.98 9.76 -7.76
CA THR A 356 -24.17 10.63 -7.72
C THR A 356 -25.18 10.20 -6.65
N GLY A 357 -24.72 9.64 -5.54
CA GLY A 357 -25.54 9.12 -4.46
C GLY A 357 -26.06 10.17 -3.50
N ILE A 358 -26.43 9.72 -2.29
CA ILE A 358 -27.02 10.57 -1.24
C ILE A 358 -26.06 11.64 -0.70
N GLY A 359 -24.77 11.56 -1.02
CA GLY A 359 -23.73 12.39 -0.41
C GLY A 359 -23.62 12.19 1.09
N ILE A 360 -22.76 13.00 1.73
CA ILE A 360 -22.39 12.85 3.13
C ILE A 360 -22.72 14.15 3.86
N HIS A 361 -23.43 14.01 4.97
CA HIS A 361 -23.80 15.15 5.80
C HIS A 361 -22.55 15.79 6.44
N PRO A 362 -22.45 17.13 6.52
CA PRO A 362 -21.24 17.83 6.96
C PRO A 362 -20.69 17.38 8.31
N ASP A 363 -21.57 17.07 9.26
CA ASP A 363 -21.22 16.59 10.60
C ASP A 363 -20.41 15.28 10.59
N PHE A 364 -20.55 14.46 9.54
CA PHE A 364 -19.87 13.18 9.42
C PHE A 364 -18.58 13.24 8.58
N LEU A 365 -18.32 14.34 7.86
CA LEU A 365 -17.13 14.46 6.99
C LEU A 365 -15.82 14.37 7.79
N ALA A 366 -15.77 14.99 8.96
CA ALA A 366 -14.57 15.00 9.81
C ALA A 366 -14.23 13.60 10.36
N ASP A 367 -15.25 12.83 10.70
CA ASP A 367 -15.12 11.55 11.40
C ASP A 367 -15.26 10.34 10.48
N MET A 368 -15.45 10.53 9.18
CA MET A 368 -15.75 9.44 8.22
C MET A 368 -14.65 8.39 8.12
N PHE A 369 -13.38 8.83 8.20
CA PHE A 369 -12.23 7.93 8.24
C PHE A 369 -11.95 7.35 9.64
N GLY A 370 -12.83 7.64 10.61
CA GLY A 370 -12.80 7.12 11.96
C GLY A 370 -13.22 5.65 12.04
N LYS A 371 -12.83 4.98 13.13
CA LYS A 371 -13.04 3.55 13.34
C LYS A 371 -14.50 3.29 13.72
N PHE A 372 -15.15 2.31 13.08
CA PHE A 372 -16.52 1.88 13.38
C PHE A 372 -17.60 2.96 13.23
N ASN A 373 -17.31 4.05 12.51
CA ASN A 373 -18.28 5.10 12.28
C ASN A 373 -19.27 4.66 11.20
N GLN A 374 -20.52 4.44 11.61
CA GLN A 374 -21.66 4.16 10.74
C GLN A 374 -22.65 5.31 10.94
N GLY A 375 -23.01 6.04 9.89
CA GLY A 375 -23.91 7.20 9.96
C GLY A 375 -25.22 6.86 10.70
N ASN A 376 -25.68 7.76 11.58
CA ASN A 376 -26.68 7.44 12.62
C ASN A 376 -28.16 7.39 12.14
N GLU A 377 -28.47 7.60 10.87
CA GLU A 377 -29.85 7.57 10.39
C GLU A 377 -30.38 6.13 10.20
N GLU A 378 -31.66 5.91 10.52
CA GLU A 378 -32.36 4.62 10.31
C GLU A 378 -32.28 4.11 8.86
N SER A 379 -32.10 5.03 7.91
CA SER A 379 -31.86 4.76 6.48
C SER A 379 -30.45 4.20 6.21
N THR A 380 -29.42 4.67 6.92
CA THR A 380 -28.02 4.23 6.77
C THR A 380 -27.77 2.90 7.49
N ARG A 381 -28.49 2.60 8.59
CA ARG A 381 -28.41 1.29 9.28
C ARG A 381 -28.89 0.11 8.45
N ARG A 382 -29.78 0.33 7.48
CA ARG A 382 -30.22 -0.73 6.55
C ARG A 382 -29.13 -1.12 5.55
N LEU A 383 -28.10 -0.27 5.36
CA LEU A 383 -26.99 -0.49 4.44
C LEU A 383 -25.75 -0.96 5.23
N GLN A 384 -25.76 -2.24 5.66
CA GLN A 384 -24.72 -2.84 6.50
C GLN A 384 -23.29 -2.78 5.90
N GLY A 385 -22.30 -2.48 6.75
CA GLY A 385 -20.87 -2.57 6.48
C GLY A 385 -20.09 -2.48 7.81
N THR A 386 -18.82 -2.89 7.84
CA THR A 386 -18.03 -2.95 9.09
C THR A 386 -17.73 -1.60 9.73
N GLY A 387 -17.80 -0.52 8.95
CA GLY A 387 -17.29 0.80 9.35
C GLY A 387 -15.75 0.83 9.49
N LEU A 388 -15.06 -0.21 9.00
CA LEU A 388 -13.60 -0.29 9.01
C LEU A 388 -12.98 -0.02 7.64
N GLY A 389 -13.73 -0.26 6.56
CA GLY A 389 -13.22 -0.13 5.19
C GLY A 389 -12.51 1.20 4.95
N LEU A 390 -13.17 2.34 5.19
CA LEU A 390 -12.57 3.67 4.93
C LEU A 390 -11.36 3.94 5.82
N ALA A 391 -11.36 3.48 7.08
CA ALA A 391 -10.21 3.58 7.96
C ALA A 391 -9.02 2.76 7.45
N ILE A 392 -9.26 1.54 6.95
CA ILE A 392 -8.24 0.68 6.34
C ILE A 392 -7.72 1.34 5.05
N THR A 393 -8.60 1.85 4.19
CA THR A 393 -8.21 2.55 2.97
C THR A 393 -7.29 3.73 3.28
N ARG A 394 -7.63 4.55 4.27
CA ARG A 394 -6.78 5.68 4.69
C ARG A 394 -5.40 5.21 5.14
N GLN A 395 -5.33 4.21 6.01
CA GLN A 395 -4.05 3.73 6.48
C GLN A 395 -3.21 3.07 5.37
N LEU A 396 -3.83 2.35 4.44
CA LEU A 396 -3.12 1.77 3.29
C LEU A 396 -2.54 2.86 2.38
N VAL A 397 -3.31 3.91 2.09
CA VAL A 397 -2.84 5.07 1.31
C VAL A 397 -1.68 5.77 2.03
N GLU A 398 -1.79 6.01 3.33
CA GLU A 398 -0.73 6.62 4.15
C GLU A 398 0.54 5.74 4.20
N LEU A 399 0.39 4.41 4.34
CA LEU A 399 1.50 3.45 4.28
C LEU A 399 2.22 3.44 2.94
N MET A 400 1.50 3.69 1.85
CA MET A 400 2.06 3.83 0.51
C MET A 400 2.64 5.23 0.25
N GLY A 401 2.70 6.10 1.26
CA GLY A 401 3.24 7.45 1.15
C GLY A 401 2.29 8.46 0.48
N GLY A 402 1.01 8.12 0.39
CA GLY A 402 -0.03 8.94 -0.22
C GLY A 402 -0.89 9.72 0.77
N THR A 403 -1.91 10.39 0.22
CA THR A 403 -2.94 11.11 0.97
C THR A 403 -4.32 10.83 0.40
N ILE A 404 -5.34 10.68 1.25
CA ILE A 404 -6.75 10.52 0.86
C ILE A 404 -7.62 11.61 1.49
N TRP A 405 -8.60 12.11 0.75
CA TRP A 405 -9.63 13.02 1.24
C TRP A 405 -10.95 12.75 0.49
N VAL A 406 -11.98 13.53 0.82
CA VAL A 406 -13.32 13.38 0.26
C VAL A 406 -13.97 14.74 0.17
N GLU A 407 -14.64 14.97 -0.95
CA GLU A 407 -15.49 16.13 -1.20
C GLU A 407 -16.92 15.62 -1.40
N SER A 408 -17.89 16.12 -0.62
CA SER A 408 -19.27 15.64 -0.74
C SER A 408 -20.25 16.73 -0.36
N GLU A 409 -21.37 16.75 -1.08
CA GLU A 409 -22.52 17.60 -0.78
C GLU A 409 -23.75 16.71 -0.57
N TYR A 410 -24.41 16.89 0.58
CA TYR A 410 -25.57 16.09 0.95
C TYR A 410 -26.70 16.23 -0.10
N GLY A 411 -27.13 15.11 -0.65
CA GLY A 411 -28.14 14.99 -1.70
C GLY A 411 -27.62 15.14 -3.14
N ARG A 412 -26.32 15.39 -3.35
CA ARG A 412 -25.72 15.52 -4.70
C ARG A 412 -24.71 14.45 -5.06
N GLY A 413 -24.05 13.85 -4.06
CA GLY A 413 -23.04 12.82 -4.29
C GLY A 413 -21.78 12.99 -3.46
N SER A 414 -20.80 12.13 -3.71
CA SER A 414 -19.49 12.17 -3.04
C SER A 414 -18.37 11.89 -4.05
N CYS A 415 -17.22 12.54 -3.84
CA CYS A 415 -15.99 12.29 -4.57
C CYS A 415 -14.90 11.91 -3.58
N PHE A 416 -14.45 10.65 -3.62
CA PHE A 416 -13.33 10.16 -2.82
C PHE A 416 -12.06 10.23 -3.64
N GLU A 417 -11.05 10.92 -3.13
CA GLU A 417 -9.83 11.25 -3.87
C GLU A 417 -8.60 10.80 -3.10
N PHE A 418 -7.65 10.15 -3.78
CA PHE A 418 -6.37 9.81 -3.18
C PHE A 418 -5.21 9.99 -4.16
N LYS A 419 -4.05 10.34 -3.58
CA LYS A 419 -2.79 10.56 -4.30
C LYS A 419 -1.76 9.51 -3.94
N LEU A 420 -1.06 8.97 -4.94
CA LEU A 420 0.05 8.03 -4.78
C LEU A 420 1.21 8.41 -5.68
N GLY A 421 2.42 8.48 -5.12
CA GLY A 421 3.64 8.59 -5.91
C GLY A 421 4.12 7.20 -6.33
N LEU A 422 3.89 6.82 -7.59
CA LEU A 422 4.27 5.51 -8.11
C LEU A 422 5.38 5.60 -9.15
N HIS A 423 6.24 4.59 -9.17
CA HIS A 423 7.28 4.47 -10.18
C HIS A 423 6.73 3.72 -11.39
N SER A 424 6.97 4.24 -12.60
CA SER A 424 6.66 3.55 -13.84
C SER A 424 7.56 2.32 -13.99
N ALA A 425 6.96 1.17 -14.31
CA ALA A 425 7.69 -0.03 -14.68
C ALA A 425 7.95 -0.12 -16.19
N GLN A 426 7.42 0.82 -16.98
CA GLN A 426 7.66 0.92 -18.42
C GLN A 426 9.02 1.58 -18.68
N ALA A 427 9.83 0.97 -19.55
CA ALA A 427 11.02 1.63 -20.08
C ALA A 427 10.59 2.88 -20.87
N PRO A 428 11.31 4.01 -20.77
CA PRO A 428 10.93 5.29 -21.39
C PRO A 428 10.73 5.20 -22.92
N ASP A 429 11.31 4.19 -23.60
CA ASP A 429 11.16 3.96 -25.05
C ASP A 429 10.00 3.03 -25.46
N ALA A 430 9.31 2.38 -24.51
CA ALA A 430 8.30 1.37 -24.83
C ALA A 430 6.89 1.96 -25.08
N ALA A 431 6.68 3.26 -24.81
CA ALA A 431 5.35 3.88 -24.87
C ALA A 431 4.96 4.43 -26.26
N THR A 432 5.87 4.48 -27.24
CA THR A 432 5.62 5.24 -28.49
C THR A 432 6.10 4.62 -29.81
N THR A 433 6.55 3.36 -29.86
CA THR A 433 7.11 2.82 -31.11
C THR A 433 6.62 1.41 -31.41
N ASP A 434 5.54 1.32 -32.21
CA ASP A 434 5.17 0.22 -33.14
C ASP A 434 3.66 0.15 -33.46
N GLN A 435 2.84 1.07 -32.96
CA GLN A 435 1.42 1.09 -33.34
C GLN A 435 1.24 1.83 -34.68
N PRO A 436 0.59 1.21 -35.69
CA PRO A 436 0.35 1.87 -36.96
C PRO A 436 -0.47 3.15 -36.73
N PRO A 437 -0.15 4.25 -37.43
CA PRO A 437 -0.90 5.50 -37.30
C PRO A 437 -2.38 5.27 -37.65
N VAL A 438 -3.27 5.94 -36.93
CA VAL A 438 -4.68 6.01 -37.29
C VAL A 438 -4.80 7.08 -38.36
N GLU A 439 -5.12 6.69 -39.60
CA GLU A 439 -5.25 7.61 -40.76
C GLU A 439 -6.65 8.23 -40.90
N LEU A 440 -7.52 8.05 -39.90
CA LEU A 440 -8.86 8.66 -39.87
C LEU A 440 -8.75 10.14 -39.49
N ASN A 441 -9.63 10.98 -40.02
CA ASN A 441 -9.65 12.42 -39.75
C ASN A 441 -10.84 12.84 -38.89
N ALA A 442 -12.01 12.21 -39.09
CA ALA A 442 -13.25 12.62 -38.43
C ALA A 442 -14.02 11.44 -37.82
N VAL A 443 -14.35 11.53 -36.53
CA VAL A 443 -15.17 10.54 -35.81
C VAL A 443 -16.40 11.21 -35.21
N LEU A 444 -17.58 10.61 -35.45
CA LEU A 444 -18.82 11.03 -34.81
C LEU A 444 -19.15 10.12 -33.63
N VAL A 445 -19.23 10.66 -32.42
CA VAL A 445 -19.60 9.93 -31.20
C VAL A 445 -21.06 10.22 -30.83
N VAL A 446 -21.88 9.18 -30.73
CA VAL A 446 -23.30 9.29 -30.33
C VAL A 446 -23.52 8.49 -29.05
N ASP A 447 -23.73 9.19 -27.94
CA ASP A 447 -23.98 8.59 -26.62
C ASP A 447 -24.90 9.52 -25.83
N ASP A 448 -25.86 8.97 -25.08
CA ASP A 448 -26.83 9.76 -24.33
C ASP A 448 -26.20 10.48 -23.13
N LEU A 449 -25.11 9.94 -22.58
CA LEU A 449 -24.38 10.52 -21.46
C LEU A 449 -23.32 11.52 -21.90
N GLU A 450 -23.42 12.73 -21.36
CA GLU A 450 -22.41 13.78 -21.54
C GLU A 450 -21.00 13.35 -21.10
N ILE A 451 -20.91 12.58 -20.02
CA ILE A 451 -19.64 12.11 -19.48
C ILE A 451 -18.97 11.12 -20.44
N ASN A 452 -19.71 10.17 -21.03
CA ASN A 452 -19.16 9.25 -22.03
C ASN A 452 -18.68 9.99 -23.27
N ARG A 453 -19.49 10.94 -23.77
CA ARG A 453 -19.09 11.78 -24.91
C ARG A 453 -17.79 12.51 -24.61
N THR A 454 -17.67 13.12 -23.44
CA THR A 454 -16.47 13.85 -23.01
C THR A 454 -15.24 12.92 -22.89
N ILE A 455 -15.41 11.71 -22.35
CA ILE A 455 -14.32 10.73 -22.21
C ILE A 455 -13.85 10.26 -23.60
N LEU A 456 -14.77 9.88 -24.47
CA LEU A 456 -14.46 9.41 -25.83
C LEU A 456 -13.87 10.52 -26.69
N GLU A 457 -14.38 11.74 -26.58
CA GLU A 457 -13.84 12.94 -27.23
C GLU A 457 -12.39 13.18 -26.83
N ARG A 458 -12.06 13.16 -25.53
CA ARG A 458 -10.68 13.31 -25.05
C ARG A 458 -9.78 12.18 -25.53
N GLN A 459 -10.25 10.93 -25.46
CA GLN A 459 -9.50 9.76 -25.90
C GLN A 459 -9.16 9.80 -27.39
N MET A 460 -10.14 10.10 -28.23
CA MET A 460 -9.96 10.12 -29.68
C MET A 460 -9.21 11.37 -30.16
N SER A 461 -9.44 12.53 -29.51
CA SER A 461 -8.66 13.75 -29.79
C SER A 461 -7.17 13.55 -29.46
N GLY A 462 -6.84 12.74 -28.44
CA GLY A 462 -5.47 12.37 -28.11
C GLY A 462 -4.75 11.58 -29.21
N PHE A 463 -5.50 10.96 -30.13
CA PHE A 463 -4.95 10.28 -31.32
C PHE A 463 -4.89 11.19 -32.56
N GLY A 464 -5.24 12.48 -32.43
CA GLY A 464 -5.24 13.43 -33.54
C GLY A 464 -6.51 13.44 -34.39
N LEU A 465 -7.59 12.77 -33.92
CA LEU A 465 -8.88 12.70 -34.61
C LEU A 465 -9.71 13.97 -34.35
N GLY A 466 -10.37 14.49 -35.37
CA GLY A 466 -11.45 15.45 -35.21
C GLY A 466 -12.69 14.74 -34.69
N VAL A 467 -13.09 15.02 -33.45
CA VAL A 467 -14.25 14.37 -32.83
C VAL A 467 -15.43 15.32 -32.78
N GLU A 468 -16.57 14.88 -33.31
CA GLU A 468 -17.85 15.54 -33.12
C GLU A 468 -18.75 14.66 -32.26
N THR A 469 -19.60 15.27 -31.43
CA THR A 469 -20.45 14.50 -30.49
C THR A 469 -21.93 14.86 -30.65
N CYS A 470 -22.80 13.86 -30.50
CA CYS A 470 -24.26 14.02 -30.52
C CYS A 470 -24.89 13.35 -29.29
N ALA A 471 -25.90 13.99 -28.71
CA ALA A 471 -26.58 13.49 -27.51
C ALA A 471 -27.71 12.49 -27.81
N SER A 472 -28.14 12.39 -29.07
CA SER A 472 -29.22 11.49 -29.49
C SER A 472 -29.05 11.00 -30.92
N ALA A 473 -29.74 9.91 -31.24
CA ALA A 473 -29.83 9.38 -32.59
C ALA A 473 -30.48 10.37 -33.59
N THR A 474 -31.43 11.18 -33.13
CA THR A 474 -32.08 12.22 -33.95
C THR A 474 -31.11 13.33 -34.34
N GLN A 475 -30.31 13.82 -33.38
CA GLN A 475 -29.26 14.80 -33.66
C GLN A 475 -28.23 14.24 -34.64
N ALA A 476 -27.83 12.97 -34.48
CA ALA A 476 -26.92 12.34 -35.42
C ALA A 476 -27.49 12.29 -36.84
N LEU A 477 -28.78 11.95 -37.00
CA LEU A 477 -29.47 11.94 -38.30
C LEU A 477 -29.54 13.34 -38.94
N GLU A 478 -29.90 14.36 -38.16
CA GLU A 478 -29.93 15.76 -38.62
C GLU A 478 -28.53 16.25 -39.03
N HIS A 479 -27.50 15.82 -38.30
CA HIS A 479 -26.11 16.19 -38.58
C HIS A 479 -25.65 15.71 -39.96
N PHE A 480 -26.01 14.47 -40.33
CA PHE A 480 -25.76 13.95 -41.68
C PHE A 480 -26.68 14.56 -42.74
N GLU A 481 -27.92 14.94 -42.41
CA GLU A 481 -28.80 15.66 -43.34
C GLU A 481 -28.27 17.06 -43.68
N ASN A 482 -27.57 17.70 -42.75
CA ASN A 482 -26.90 18.98 -42.96
C ASN A 482 -25.57 18.86 -43.76
N GLY A 483 -25.21 17.65 -44.21
CA GLY A 483 -24.06 17.41 -45.09
C GLY A 483 -22.75 17.13 -44.35
N ALA A 484 -22.78 16.82 -43.06
CA ALA A 484 -21.58 16.39 -42.32
C ALA A 484 -21.07 15.04 -42.85
N THR A 485 -19.75 14.87 -42.87
CA THR A 485 -19.08 13.62 -43.26
C THR A 485 -18.14 13.18 -42.16
N CYS A 486 -18.21 11.91 -41.76
CA CYS A 486 -17.26 11.31 -40.83
C CYS A 486 -16.73 9.99 -41.40
N ASP A 487 -15.53 9.61 -40.95
CA ASP A 487 -14.86 8.39 -41.39
C ASP A 487 -15.31 7.18 -40.54
N VAL A 488 -15.62 7.41 -39.26
CA VAL A 488 -16.12 6.38 -38.34
C VAL A 488 -17.26 6.93 -37.49
N LEU A 489 -18.25 6.09 -37.22
CA LEU A 489 -19.35 6.36 -36.31
C LEU A 489 -19.19 5.51 -35.04
N VAL A 490 -19.13 6.11 -33.85
CA VAL A 490 -19.06 5.38 -32.57
C VAL A 490 -20.35 5.63 -31.80
N VAL A 491 -21.12 4.58 -31.50
CA VAL A 491 -22.51 4.72 -31.03
C VAL A 491 -22.76 3.84 -29.81
N ASP A 492 -23.43 4.37 -28.80
CA ASP A 492 -23.96 3.56 -27.69
C ASP A 492 -25.09 2.63 -28.16
N ALA A 493 -24.99 1.34 -27.84
CA ALA A 493 -26.03 0.37 -28.11
C ALA A 493 -27.38 0.77 -27.49
N GLN A 494 -27.35 1.31 -26.27
CA GLN A 494 -28.54 1.65 -25.51
C GLN A 494 -28.65 3.17 -25.33
N MET A 495 -29.49 3.79 -26.15
CA MET A 495 -29.84 5.21 -26.04
C MET A 495 -31.37 5.37 -25.89
N PRO A 496 -31.84 6.42 -25.21
CA PRO A 496 -33.26 6.76 -25.17
C PRO A 496 -33.83 6.97 -26.58
N GLU A 497 -35.13 6.65 -26.74
CA GLU A 497 -35.90 6.77 -27.98
C GLU A 497 -35.50 5.79 -29.10
N MET A 498 -34.24 5.84 -29.55
CA MET A 498 -33.71 5.02 -30.64
C MET A 498 -32.34 4.45 -30.27
N GLY A 499 -32.25 3.13 -30.12
CA GLY A 499 -31.00 2.43 -29.81
C GLY A 499 -29.99 2.48 -30.95
N GLY A 500 -28.71 2.26 -30.63
CA GLY A 500 -27.60 2.44 -31.56
C GLY A 500 -27.67 1.56 -32.81
N LEU A 501 -28.18 0.33 -32.68
CA LEU A 501 -28.42 -0.57 -33.82
C LEU A 501 -29.43 0.01 -34.81
N ALA A 502 -30.52 0.58 -34.30
CA ALA A 502 -31.58 1.18 -35.13
C ALA A 502 -31.10 2.46 -35.83
N LEU A 503 -30.24 3.24 -35.16
CA LEU A 503 -29.56 4.38 -35.77
C LEU A 503 -28.67 3.92 -36.95
N CYS A 504 -27.80 2.94 -36.74
CA CYS A 504 -26.92 2.42 -37.79
C CYS A 504 -27.70 1.90 -39.01
N ALA A 505 -28.79 1.16 -38.77
CA ALA A 505 -29.67 0.69 -39.84
C ALA A 505 -30.33 1.85 -40.62
N SER A 506 -30.76 2.90 -39.92
CA SER A 506 -31.39 4.08 -40.53
C SER A 506 -30.40 4.89 -41.39
N LEU A 507 -29.16 5.06 -40.92
CA LEU A 507 -28.10 5.75 -41.65
C LEU A 507 -27.69 4.98 -42.92
N ARG A 508 -27.65 3.66 -42.85
CA ARG A 508 -27.37 2.78 -43.98
C ARG A 508 -28.50 2.79 -45.02
N ALA A 509 -29.76 2.83 -44.58
CA ALA A 509 -30.91 3.00 -45.47
C ALA A 509 -30.89 4.34 -46.23
N LYS A 510 -30.27 5.38 -45.65
CA LYS A 510 -30.00 6.67 -46.31
C LYS A 510 -28.77 6.68 -47.22
N GLY A 511 -28.09 5.54 -47.39
CA GLY A 511 -26.98 5.37 -48.32
C GLY A 511 -25.60 5.68 -47.74
N MET A 512 -25.45 5.82 -46.42
CA MET A 512 -24.15 6.06 -45.80
C MET A 512 -23.39 4.77 -45.54
N THR A 513 -22.11 4.74 -45.90
CA THR A 513 -21.27 3.53 -45.95
C THR A 513 -20.10 3.51 -44.97
N MET A 514 -19.93 4.52 -44.11
CA MET A 514 -18.83 4.56 -43.13
C MET A 514 -18.95 3.43 -42.11
N PRO A 515 -17.85 2.80 -41.67
CA PRO A 515 -17.89 1.79 -40.61
C PRO A 515 -18.42 2.36 -39.29
N ALA A 516 -19.11 1.51 -38.52
CA ALA A 516 -19.68 1.90 -37.24
C ALA A 516 -19.21 0.97 -36.10
N VAL A 517 -18.88 1.56 -34.95
CA VAL A 517 -18.46 0.88 -33.73
C VAL A 517 -19.57 1.01 -32.69
N LEU A 518 -20.20 -0.10 -32.34
CA LEU A 518 -21.25 -0.15 -31.33
C LEU A 518 -20.63 -0.45 -29.95
N LEU A 519 -20.90 0.44 -28.98
CA LEU A 519 -20.49 0.28 -27.59
C LEU A 519 -21.62 -0.38 -26.79
N SER A 520 -21.45 -1.64 -26.38
CA SER A 520 -22.49 -2.38 -25.65
C SER A 520 -22.14 -2.59 -24.19
N SER A 521 -23.13 -2.43 -23.31
CA SER A 521 -23.04 -2.72 -21.88
C SER A 521 -23.42 -4.16 -21.53
N ASP A 522 -23.98 -4.93 -22.47
CA ASP A 522 -24.46 -6.31 -22.26
C ASP A 522 -23.42 -7.34 -22.69
N HIS A 523 -23.13 -8.28 -21.79
CA HIS A 523 -22.10 -9.32 -21.96
C HIS A 523 -22.55 -10.51 -22.83
N ASP A 524 -23.86 -10.62 -23.14
CA ASP A 524 -24.50 -11.86 -23.61
C ASP A 524 -25.41 -11.71 -24.84
N GLN A 525 -25.48 -10.53 -25.47
CA GLN A 525 -26.25 -10.35 -26.70
C GLN A 525 -25.37 -9.99 -27.88
N PRO A 526 -25.06 -10.95 -28.78
CA PRO A 526 -24.57 -10.60 -30.09
C PRO A 526 -25.65 -9.80 -30.85
N PRO A 527 -25.26 -8.98 -31.83
CA PRO A 527 -26.24 -8.36 -32.69
C PRO A 527 -27.12 -9.39 -33.39
N PRO A 528 -28.39 -9.05 -33.68
CA PRO A 528 -29.24 -9.89 -34.51
C PRO A 528 -28.49 -10.28 -35.81
N ALA A 529 -28.40 -11.58 -36.13
CA ALA A 529 -27.74 -12.10 -37.33
C ALA A 529 -28.27 -11.46 -38.63
N GLU A 530 -29.48 -10.89 -38.58
CA GLU A 530 -30.13 -10.13 -39.64
C GLU A 530 -29.39 -8.84 -40.04
N LEU A 531 -28.42 -8.36 -39.25
CA LEU A 531 -27.72 -7.08 -39.44
C LEU A 531 -26.23 -7.23 -39.84
N ALA A 532 -25.77 -8.44 -40.17
CA ALA A 532 -24.38 -8.72 -40.55
C ALA A 532 -23.85 -7.95 -41.78
N HIS A 533 -24.74 -7.34 -42.56
CA HIS A 533 -24.45 -6.55 -43.74
C HIS A 533 -24.08 -5.07 -43.45
N LEU A 534 -24.07 -4.65 -42.19
CA LEU A 534 -23.91 -3.24 -41.81
C LEU A 534 -22.46 -2.81 -41.51
N ASP A 535 -21.45 -3.68 -41.66
CA ASP A 535 -20.03 -3.38 -41.35
C ASP A 535 -19.88 -2.75 -39.94
N LEU A 536 -20.36 -3.49 -38.94
CA LEU A 536 -20.47 -3.09 -37.54
C LEU A 536 -19.41 -3.81 -36.68
N HIS A 537 -18.63 -3.03 -35.94
CA HIS A 537 -17.71 -3.55 -34.91
C HIS A 537 -18.33 -3.39 -33.52
N TYR A 538 -18.11 -4.37 -32.64
CA TYR A 538 -18.68 -4.35 -31.29
C TYR A 538 -17.57 -4.18 -30.25
N LEU A 539 -17.72 -3.23 -29.35
CA LEU A 539 -16.85 -3.04 -28.20
C LEU A 539 -17.68 -3.08 -26.91
N GLN A 540 -17.15 -3.77 -25.92
CA GLN A 540 -17.81 -3.93 -24.65
C GLN A 540 -17.42 -2.80 -23.68
N LYS A 541 -18.41 -2.21 -23.00
CA LYS A 541 -18.19 -1.26 -21.91
C LYS A 541 -17.80 -2.01 -20.61
N PRO A 542 -16.80 -1.54 -19.84
CA PRO A 542 -15.96 -0.37 -20.09
C PRO A 542 -14.93 -0.62 -21.20
N VAL A 543 -14.89 0.27 -22.18
CA VAL A 543 -14.08 0.13 -23.40
C VAL A 543 -12.60 0.24 -23.04
N ARG A 544 -11.79 -0.73 -23.47
CA ARG A 544 -10.33 -0.69 -23.30
C ARG A 544 -9.70 0.18 -24.36
N ARG A 545 -8.74 1.03 -23.99
CA ARG A 545 -7.97 1.84 -24.95
C ARG A 545 -7.36 1.00 -26.07
N VAL A 546 -6.75 -0.13 -25.72
CA VAL A 546 -6.09 -1.02 -26.70
C VAL A 546 -7.10 -1.61 -27.69
N ASP A 547 -8.30 -1.95 -27.22
CA ASP A 547 -9.32 -2.54 -28.09
C ASP A 547 -9.97 -1.47 -28.96
N LEU A 548 -10.25 -0.26 -28.42
CA LEU A 548 -10.71 0.90 -29.19
C LEU A 548 -9.71 1.26 -30.29
N LEU A 549 -8.44 1.41 -29.94
CA LEU A 549 -7.38 1.77 -30.89
C LEU A 549 -7.19 0.68 -31.95
N ARG A 550 -7.18 -0.59 -31.55
CA ARG A 550 -7.10 -1.70 -32.51
C ARG A 550 -8.29 -1.66 -33.47
N THR A 551 -9.51 -1.43 -32.98
CA THR A 551 -10.69 -1.31 -33.83
C THR A 551 -10.55 -0.13 -34.80
N LEU A 552 -10.13 1.05 -34.34
CA LEU A 552 -9.90 2.21 -35.21
C LEU A 552 -8.80 1.93 -36.25
N GLN A 553 -7.72 1.23 -35.88
CA GLN A 553 -6.65 0.82 -36.80
C GLN A 553 -7.15 -0.18 -37.85
N THR A 554 -7.95 -1.17 -37.46
CA THR A 554 -8.54 -2.11 -38.41
C THR A 554 -9.45 -1.41 -39.43
N LEU A 555 -10.08 -0.30 -39.03
CA LEU A 555 -10.91 0.52 -39.91
C LEU A 555 -10.11 1.40 -40.89
N CYS A 556 -8.84 1.68 -40.60
CA CYS A 556 -7.95 2.44 -41.50
C CYS A 556 -7.49 1.60 -42.70
N THR A 557 -7.36 0.28 -42.54
CA THR A 557 -6.91 -0.63 -43.59
C THR A 557 -8.07 -1.11 -44.45
N SER A 558 -8.13 -0.66 -45.72
CA SER A 558 -8.95 -1.33 -46.75
C SER A 558 -8.55 -2.81 -46.88
N PRO A 559 -9.48 -3.73 -47.20
CA PRO A 559 -9.21 -5.16 -47.15
C PRO A 559 -8.36 -5.58 -48.35
N ASP A 560 -7.04 -5.51 -48.21
CA ASP A 560 -6.12 -6.14 -49.16
C ASP A 560 -5.15 -7.07 -48.43
N THR A 561 -5.43 -8.37 -48.59
CA THR A 561 -4.53 -9.52 -48.41
C THR A 561 -3.73 -9.66 -47.11
N ALA A 562 -4.42 -10.00 -46.03
CA ALA A 562 -3.91 -11.02 -45.12
C ALA A 562 -4.81 -12.27 -45.26
N ARG A 563 -4.41 -13.19 -46.15
CA ARG A 563 -4.94 -14.55 -46.15
C ARG A 563 -4.70 -15.16 -44.77
N LEU A 564 -5.71 -15.15 -43.92
CA LEU A 564 -5.83 -16.16 -42.87
C LEU A 564 -6.08 -17.49 -43.58
N PRO A 565 -5.31 -18.56 -43.27
CA PRO A 565 -5.58 -19.87 -43.84
C PRO A 565 -6.99 -20.30 -43.47
N THR A 566 -7.75 -20.74 -44.48
CA THR A 566 -9.07 -21.34 -44.37
C THR A 566 -9.10 -22.39 -43.24
N THR A 567 -9.93 -22.15 -42.22
CA THR A 567 -10.03 -22.91 -40.95
C THR A 567 -10.73 -24.27 -41.06
N ASP A 568 -10.75 -24.90 -42.23
CA ASP A 568 -11.39 -26.22 -42.42
C ASP A 568 -10.42 -27.39 -42.63
N SER A 569 -9.11 -27.16 -42.46
CA SER A 569 -8.12 -28.25 -42.44
C SER A 569 -7.12 -28.20 -41.27
N LEU A 570 -7.30 -27.29 -40.29
CA LEU A 570 -6.39 -27.18 -39.15
C LEU A 570 -6.76 -28.20 -38.08
N ARG A 571 -5.78 -29.00 -37.64
CA ARG A 571 -5.94 -29.96 -36.53
C ARG A 571 -6.20 -29.23 -35.21
N LYS A 572 -6.85 -29.91 -34.26
CA LYS A 572 -7.00 -29.43 -32.88
C LYS A 572 -5.62 -29.23 -32.22
N MET A 573 -5.56 -28.28 -31.30
CA MET A 573 -4.40 -28.10 -30.43
C MET A 573 -4.25 -29.32 -29.52
N ARG A 574 -3.05 -29.91 -29.52
CA ARG A 574 -2.71 -31.09 -28.73
C ARG A 574 -2.13 -30.64 -27.40
N VAL A 575 -2.78 -31.00 -26.30
CA VAL A 575 -2.34 -30.65 -24.95
C VAL A 575 -2.05 -31.93 -24.17
N LEU A 576 -0.89 -31.99 -23.54
CA LEU A 576 -0.53 -33.08 -22.63
C LEU A 576 -0.56 -32.54 -21.19
N ALA A 577 -1.35 -33.14 -20.32
CA ALA A 577 -1.38 -32.79 -18.90
C ALA A 577 -0.81 -33.94 -18.05
N ALA A 578 0.33 -33.71 -17.40
CA ALA A 578 0.95 -34.65 -16.48
C ALA A 578 0.55 -34.32 -15.04
N GLU A 579 -0.20 -35.21 -14.41
CA GLU A 579 -0.75 -35.07 -13.05
C GLU A 579 -0.97 -36.47 -12.49
N ASP A 580 -0.45 -36.79 -11.31
CA ASP A 580 -0.50 -38.13 -10.72
C ASP A 580 -1.84 -38.45 -10.03
N ASN A 581 -2.54 -37.41 -9.58
CA ASN A 581 -3.82 -37.56 -8.90
C ASN A 581 -5.00 -37.61 -9.90
N CYS A 582 -5.73 -38.72 -9.92
CA CYS A 582 -6.89 -38.93 -10.80
C CYS A 582 -8.03 -37.91 -10.59
N THR A 583 -8.21 -37.39 -9.37
CA THR A 583 -9.18 -36.33 -9.07
C THR A 583 -8.77 -35.01 -9.71
N ASN A 584 -7.48 -34.64 -9.64
CA ASN A 584 -6.97 -33.43 -10.28
C ASN A 584 -7.03 -33.52 -11.81
N GLN A 585 -6.75 -34.69 -12.38
CA GLN A 585 -6.97 -34.94 -13.82
C GLN A 585 -8.44 -34.73 -14.21
N LEU A 586 -9.39 -35.20 -13.40
CA LEU A 586 -10.82 -35.02 -13.62
C LEU A 586 -11.22 -33.54 -13.57
N VAL A 587 -10.72 -32.80 -12.57
CA VAL A 587 -10.96 -31.35 -12.43
C VAL A 587 -10.41 -30.59 -13.64
N LEU A 588 -9.16 -30.85 -14.04
CA LEU A 588 -8.55 -30.22 -15.21
C LEU A 588 -9.35 -30.52 -16.48
N ARG A 589 -9.75 -31.79 -16.68
CA ARG A 589 -10.61 -32.20 -17.80
C ARG A 589 -11.92 -31.43 -17.83
N LYS A 590 -12.57 -31.24 -16.67
CA LYS A 590 -13.84 -30.50 -16.56
C LYS A 590 -13.66 -29.02 -16.85
N MET A 591 -12.57 -28.41 -16.37
CA MET A 591 -12.29 -26.99 -16.60
C MET A 591 -12.10 -26.65 -18.08
N VAL A 592 -11.47 -27.55 -18.85
CA VAL A 592 -11.20 -27.34 -20.29
C VAL A 592 -12.20 -28.05 -21.21
N GLN A 593 -13.25 -28.67 -20.67
CA GLN A 593 -14.22 -29.46 -21.45
C GLN A 593 -14.93 -28.63 -22.53
N SER A 594 -15.07 -27.31 -22.33
CA SER A 594 -15.69 -26.39 -23.30
C SER A 594 -14.75 -25.92 -24.42
N LEU A 595 -13.48 -26.37 -24.43
CA LEU A 595 -12.47 -25.98 -25.41
C LEU A 595 -12.28 -27.06 -26.48
N ASP A 596 -11.96 -26.67 -27.71
CA ASP A 596 -11.74 -27.60 -28.83
C ASP A 596 -10.30 -28.15 -28.83
N LEU A 597 -9.99 -28.95 -27.80
CA LEU A 597 -8.65 -29.50 -27.55
C LEU A 597 -8.58 -31.01 -27.79
N ASP A 598 -7.41 -31.48 -28.22
CA ASP A 598 -7.01 -32.87 -28.15
C ASP A 598 -6.16 -33.06 -26.88
N LEU A 599 -6.81 -33.40 -25.76
CA LEU A 599 -6.21 -33.45 -24.43
C LEU A 599 -5.88 -34.88 -24.00
N HIS A 600 -4.60 -35.15 -23.79
CA HIS A 600 -4.11 -36.41 -23.22
C HIS A 600 -3.55 -36.20 -21.81
N PHE A 601 -3.72 -37.20 -20.95
CA PHE A 601 -3.18 -37.19 -19.58
C PHE A 601 -2.00 -38.14 -19.44
N ALA A 602 -1.05 -37.83 -18.56
CA ALA A 602 -0.01 -38.73 -18.08
C ALA A 602 -0.05 -38.78 -16.55
N ALA A 603 0.13 -39.96 -15.96
CA ALA A 603 0.03 -40.19 -14.52
C ALA A 603 1.36 -40.02 -13.76
N ASN A 604 2.47 -39.78 -14.46
CA ASN A 604 3.77 -39.44 -13.88
C ASN A 604 4.70 -38.81 -14.94
N GLY A 605 5.86 -38.32 -14.51
CA GLY A 605 6.82 -37.67 -15.42
C GLY A 605 7.39 -38.58 -16.51
N ARG A 606 7.51 -39.89 -16.26
CA ARG A 606 8.03 -40.84 -17.26
C ARG A 606 7.04 -41.04 -18.40
N GLU A 607 5.78 -41.27 -18.07
CA GLU A 607 4.70 -41.38 -19.04
C GLU A 607 4.54 -40.06 -19.83
N ALA A 608 4.77 -38.91 -19.18
CA ALA A 608 4.76 -37.62 -19.86
C ALA A 608 5.85 -37.52 -20.94
N VAL A 609 7.08 -37.99 -20.67
CA VAL A 609 8.18 -38.03 -21.66
C VAL A 609 7.85 -38.99 -22.81
N GLU A 610 7.32 -40.18 -22.53
CA GLU A 610 6.92 -41.17 -23.54
C GLU A 610 5.79 -40.66 -24.45
N LYS A 611 4.77 -40.04 -23.85
CA LYS A 611 3.66 -39.41 -24.58
C LYS A 611 4.11 -38.20 -25.37
N TRP A 612 5.03 -37.39 -24.85
CA TRP A 612 5.58 -36.27 -25.61
C TRP A 612 6.22 -36.73 -26.94
N GLN A 613 6.98 -37.83 -26.94
CA GLN A 613 7.63 -38.35 -28.15
C GLN A 613 6.62 -38.84 -29.20
N THR A 614 5.55 -39.51 -28.76
CA THR A 614 4.56 -40.16 -29.62
C THR A 614 3.42 -39.23 -30.04
N PHE A 615 2.86 -38.46 -29.11
CA PHE A 615 1.72 -37.56 -29.31
C PHE A 615 2.13 -36.22 -29.94
N ARG A 616 3.37 -35.78 -29.71
CA ARG A 616 3.90 -34.47 -30.14
C ARG A 616 2.94 -33.33 -29.75
N PRO A 617 2.77 -33.07 -28.44
CA PRO A 617 1.89 -32.01 -27.96
C PRO A 617 2.38 -30.63 -28.38
N ASP A 618 1.45 -29.69 -28.47
CA ASP A 618 1.70 -28.26 -28.69
C ASP A 618 1.90 -27.50 -27.37
N LEU A 619 1.42 -28.05 -26.26
CA LEU A 619 1.58 -27.51 -24.91
C LEU A 619 1.58 -28.67 -23.90
N ILE A 620 2.45 -28.57 -22.89
CA ILE A 620 2.47 -29.49 -21.76
C ILE A 620 2.14 -28.75 -20.47
N PHE A 621 1.10 -29.19 -19.76
CA PHE A 621 0.93 -28.86 -18.35
C PHE A 621 1.63 -29.93 -17.52
N MET A 622 2.60 -29.54 -16.69
CA MET A 622 3.47 -30.45 -15.96
C MET A 622 3.37 -30.20 -14.46
N ASP A 623 2.76 -31.12 -13.71
CA ASP A 623 2.86 -31.08 -12.25
C ASP A 623 4.30 -31.25 -11.80
N ILE A 624 4.73 -30.42 -10.84
CA ILE A 624 6.09 -30.50 -10.32
C ILE A 624 6.27 -31.74 -9.44
N SER A 625 5.29 -32.03 -8.59
CA SER A 625 5.40 -33.03 -7.54
C SER A 625 4.67 -34.31 -7.94
N MET A 626 5.33 -35.15 -8.72
CA MET A 626 4.83 -36.48 -9.11
C MET A 626 5.77 -37.60 -8.62
N PRO A 627 5.26 -38.80 -8.30
CA PRO A 627 6.06 -39.96 -7.92
C PRO A 627 6.93 -40.47 -9.07
N ASP A 628 7.98 -41.21 -8.70
CA ASP A 628 9.03 -41.77 -9.57
C ASP A 628 9.88 -40.73 -10.30
N MET A 629 9.30 -40.08 -11.31
CA MET A 629 9.94 -39.01 -12.09
C MET A 629 9.17 -37.72 -11.88
N ASP A 630 9.80 -36.76 -11.21
CA ASP A 630 9.19 -35.46 -10.93
C ASP A 630 9.11 -34.58 -12.20
N GLY A 631 8.29 -33.53 -12.15
CA GLY A 631 8.08 -32.66 -13.32
C GLY A 631 9.34 -31.94 -13.79
N LYS A 632 10.30 -31.68 -12.90
CA LYS A 632 11.57 -31.02 -13.22
C LYS A 632 12.49 -31.97 -13.98
N GLN A 633 12.58 -33.23 -13.54
CA GLN A 633 13.31 -34.30 -14.21
C GLN A 633 12.71 -34.60 -15.58
N ALA A 634 11.37 -34.69 -15.68
CA ALA A 634 10.68 -34.88 -16.95
C ALA A 634 10.94 -33.74 -17.93
N SER A 635 10.88 -32.48 -17.46
CA SER A 635 11.16 -31.30 -18.29
C SER A 635 12.60 -31.29 -18.80
N ARG A 636 13.59 -31.59 -17.95
CA ARG A 636 15.00 -31.72 -18.38
C ARG A 636 15.18 -32.82 -19.42
N ALA A 637 14.52 -33.97 -19.25
CA ALA A 637 14.58 -35.06 -20.20
C ALA A 637 13.99 -34.67 -21.57
N ILE A 638 12.86 -33.95 -21.57
CA ILE A 638 12.25 -33.39 -22.78
C ILE A 638 13.22 -32.40 -23.45
N ARG A 639 13.78 -31.44 -22.71
CA ARG A 639 14.74 -30.45 -23.25
C ARG A 639 16.00 -31.08 -23.84
N GLN A 640 16.55 -32.12 -23.20
CA GLN A 640 17.70 -32.85 -23.74
C GLN A 640 17.36 -33.56 -25.05
N ALA A 641 16.16 -34.14 -25.15
CA ALA A 641 15.69 -34.82 -26.35
C ALA A 641 15.26 -33.84 -27.47
N GLU A 642 14.89 -32.60 -27.11
CA GLU A 642 14.54 -31.52 -28.04
C GLU A 642 15.72 -30.92 -28.80
N ALA A 643 16.96 -31.16 -28.38
CA ALA A 643 18.15 -30.66 -29.08
C ALA A 643 18.18 -31.02 -30.59
N ASN A 644 17.38 -32.00 -31.01
CA ASN A 644 17.20 -32.43 -32.41
C ASN A 644 15.77 -32.20 -32.98
N GLY A 645 14.92 -31.41 -32.31
CA GLY A 645 13.50 -31.23 -32.66
C GLY A 645 12.94 -29.83 -32.38
N ALA A 646 11.62 -29.66 -32.53
CA ALA A 646 10.92 -28.40 -32.23
C ALA A 646 10.63 -28.28 -30.72
N HIS A 647 10.85 -27.09 -30.17
CA HIS A 647 10.61 -26.74 -28.77
C HIS A 647 9.10 -26.76 -28.45
N VAL A 648 8.69 -27.54 -27.44
CA VAL A 648 7.32 -27.51 -26.90
C VAL A 648 7.25 -26.65 -25.63
N PRO A 649 6.29 -25.72 -25.54
CA PRO A 649 6.00 -25.03 -24.28
C PRO A 649 5.64 -25.99 -23.14
N ILE A 650 6.33 -25.87 -21.99
CA ILE A 650 6.03 -26.59 -20.75
C ILE A 650 5.62 -25.59 -19.67
N CYS A 651 4.37 -25.68 -19.24
CA CYS A 651 3.78 -24.88 -18.17
C CYS A 651 3.72 -25.69 -16.87
N ALA A 652 4.44 -25.26 -15.84
CA ALA A 652 4.52 -25.94 -14.56
C ALA A 652 3.24 -25.74 -13.73
N LEU A 653 2.74 -26.79 -13.06
CA LEU A 653 1.69 -26.67 -12.07
C LEU A 653 2.34 -26.76 -10.67
N THR A 654 2.33 -25.68 -9.90
CA THR A 654 3.03 -25.57 -8.59
C THR A 654 2.07 -25.25 -7.45
N ALA A 655 2.32 -25.74 -6.23
CA ALA A 655 1.54 -25.40 -5.04
C ALA A 655 1.90 -24.04 -4.43
N HIS A 656 3.08 -23.50 -4.72
CA HIS A 656 3.55 -22.21 -4.19
C HIS A 656 3.98 -21.30 -5.35
N ALA A 657 3.50 -20.06 -5.34
CA ALA A 657 3.73 -19.05 -6.39
C ALA A 657 4.81 -18.03 -6.02
N MET A 658 5.66 -18.33 -5.03
CA MET A 658 6.67 -17.39 -4.54
C MET A 658 7.84 -17.25 -5.55
N CYS A 659 8.50 -16.08 -5.55
CA CYS A 659 9.62 -15.76 -6.45
C CYS A 659 10.75 -16.80 -6.46
N GLU A 660 10.96 -17.54 -5.37
CA GLU A 660 12.01 -18.55 -5.24
C GLU A 660 11.75 -19.81 -6.10
N ASP A 661 10.48 -20.16 -6.35
CA ASP A 661 10.12 -21.30 -7.20
C ASP A 661 10.32 -21.00 -8.69
N LYS A 662 10.14 -19.74 -9.11
CA LYS A 662 10.27 -19.32 -10.52
C LYS A 662 11.67 -19.58 -11.08
N ALA A 663 12.72 -19.26 -10.32
CA ALA A 663 14.09 -19.50 -10.73
C ALA A 663 14.39 -20.99 -10.91
N ILE A 664 13.83 -21.84 -10.04
CA ILE A 664 14.02 -23.30 -10.07
C ILE A 664 13.24 -23.94 -11.24
N ILE A 665 12.04 -23.44 -11.53
CA ILE A 665 11.18 -23.87 -12.64
C ILE A 665 11.84 -23.53 -13.99
N LEU A 666 12.31 -22.29 -14.15
CA LEU A 666 13.01 -21.85 -15.36
C LEU A 666 14.33 -22.59 -15.56
N ALA A 667 15.10 -22.82 -14.49
CA ALA A 667 16.34 -23.59 -14.55
C ALA A 667 16.13 -25.08 -14.89
N ALA A 668 14.92 -25.61 -14.67
CA ALA A 668 14.53 -26.95 -15.13
C ALA A 668 14.12 -26.98 -16.61
N GLY A 669 14.05 -25.83 -17.27
CA GLY A 669 13.70 -25.69 -18.68
C GLY A 669 12.21 -25.52 -18.95
N MET A 670 11.39 -25.21 -17.95
CA MET A 670 9.96 -24.91 -18.15
C MET A 670 9.79 -23.46 -18.62
N ASP A 671 8.75 -23.18 -19.41
CA ASP A 671 8.54 -21.86 -20.04
C ASP A 671 7.57 -20.96 -19.27
N ASP A 672 6.65 -21.56 -18.50
CA ASP A 672 5.63 -20.84 -17.75
C ASP A 672 5.23 -21.62 -16.47
N TYR A 673 4.41 -21.02 -15.61
CA TYR A 673 3.87 -21.67 -14.41
C TYR A 673 2.45 -21.22 -14.05
N LEU A 674 1.70 -22.10 -13.42
CA LEU A 674 0.38 -21.87 -12.84
C LEU A 674 0.34 -22.38 -11.40
N SER A 675 -0.23 -21.58 -10.50
CA SER A 675 -0.37 -21.96 -9.09
C SER A 675 -1.63 -22.80 -8.86
N LYS A 676 -1.50 -23.89 -8.10
CA LYS A 676 -2.60 -24.69 -7.56
C LYS A 676 -3.18 -23.96 -6.33
N PRO A 677 -4.52 -23.88 -6.15
CA PRO A 677 -5.56 -24.52 -6.98
C PRO A 677 -5.74 -23.81 -8.33
N LEU A 678 -5.83 -24.61 -9.41
CA LEU A 678 -5.94 -24.11 -10.77
C LEU A 678 -7.28 -23.42 -11.00
N ARG A 679 -7.27 -22.24 -11.62
CA ARG A 679 -8.47 -21.52 -12.05
C ARG A 679 -8.68 -21.70 -13.55
N LYS A 680 -9.93 -21.82 -13.97
CA LYS A 680 -10.30 -21.98 -15.39
C LYS A 680 -9.75 -20.84 -16.26
N ALA A 681 -9.81 -19.60 -15.78
CA ALA A 681 -9.32 -18.44 -16.50
C ALA A 681 -7.80 -18.49 -16.77
N ASP A 682 -7.01 -18.95 -15.79
CA ASP A 682 -5.56 -19.03 -15.91
C ASP A 682 -5.12 -20.15 -16.87
N LEU A 683 -5.84 -21.28 -16.84
CA LEU A 683 -5.66 -22.36 -17.82
C LEU A 683 -5.97 -21.90 -19.25
N ILE A 684 -7.09 -21.19 -19.45
CA ILE A 684 -7.46 -20.65 -20.76
C ILE A 684 -6.38 -19.65 -21.23
N ALA A 685 -5.93 -18.75 -20.35
CA ALA A 685 -4.90 -17.77 -20.69
C ALA A 685 -3.59 -18.44 -21.12
N ALA A 686 -3.15 -19.50 -20.42
CA ALA A 686 -1.96 -20.26 -20.79
C ALA A 686 -2.14 -21.00 -22.14
N ILE A 687 -3.29 -21.63 -22.36
CA ILE A 687 -3.63 -22.33 -23.63
C ILE A 687 -3.64 -21.34 -24.80
N THR A 688 -4.28 -20.17 -24.63
CA THR A 688 -4.33 -19.13 -25.66
C THR A 688 -2.94 -18.54 -25.94
N ARG A 689 -2.13 -18.29 -24.90
CA ARG A 689 -0.77 -17.76 -25.02
C ARG A 689 0.15 -18.68 -25.81
N HIS A 690 0.04 -19.99 -25.59
CA HIS A 690 0.90 -20.98 -26.23
C HIS A 690 0.25 -21.70 -27.42
N CYS A 691 -0.86 -21.17 -27.94
CA CYS A 691 -1.54 -21.74 -29.11
C CYS A 691 -0.71 -21.50 -30.39
N PRO A 692 -0.24 -22.55 -31.10
CA PRO A 692 0.47 -22.36 -32.36
C PRO A 692 -0.40 -21.75 -33.46
N ALA A 693 0.18 -20.91 -34.32
CA ALA A 693 -0.53 -20.27 -35.42
C ALA A 693 -1.09 -21.24 -36.49
N HIS A 694 -0.69 -22.52 -36.47
CA HIS A 694 -1.06 -23.55 -37.44
C HIS A 694 -2.06 -24.59 -36.89
N VAL A 695 -2.63 -24.37 -35.71
CA VAL A 695 -3.71 -25.21 -35.14
C VAL A 695 -5.00 -24.41 -35.02
N ARG A 696 -6.14 -25.10 -34.99
CA ARG A 696 -7.44 -24.46 -34.79
C ARG A 696 -7.47 -23.78 -33.40
N SER A 697 -8.10 -22.61 -33.31
CA SER A 697 -8.28 -21.91 -32.04
C SER A 697 -9.03 -22.82 -31.05
N PRO A 698 -8.50 -23.03 -29.83
CA PRO A 698 -9.10 -23.92 -28.85
C PRO A 698 -10.32 -23.30 -28.16
N LEU A 699 -10.54 -22.00 -28.33
CA LEU A 699 -11.77 -21.35 -27.86
C LEU A 699 -12.92 -21.73 -28.79
N PRO A 700 -14.12 -22.05 -28.25
CA PRO A 700 -15.28 -22.39 -29.08
C PRO A 700 -15.51 -21.28 -30.12
N GLU A 701 -15.60 -21.67 -31.40
CA GLU A 701 -16.01 -20.75 -32.46
C GLU A 701 -17.41 -20.23 -32.12
N ASP A 702 -17.53 -18.92 -32.05
CA ASP A 702 -18.81 -18.24 -31.95
C ASP A 702 -19.71 -18.74 -33.09
N PRO A 703 -20.91 -19.30 -32.83
CA PRO A 703 -21.79 -19.89 -33.86
C PRO A 703 -22.33 -18.92 -34.92
N LEU A 704 -21.74 -17.72 -35.06
CA LEU A 704 -22.16 -16.62 -35.92
C LEU A 704 -21.37 -16.47 -37.23
N ARG A 705 -20.60 -17.48 -37.67
CA ARG A 705 -20.08 -17.51 -39.05
C ARG A 705 -21.09 -18.19 -40.00
N PRO A 706 -21.74 -17.46 -40.92
CA PRO A 706 -22.64 -18.09 -41.89
C PRO A 706 -21.83 -18.91 -42.92
N ALA A 707 -22.29 -20.13 -43.19
CA ALA A 707 -21.77 -20.99 -44.24
C ALA A 707 -22.05 -20.37 -45.62
N VAL A 708 -21.00 -20.01 -46.37
CA VAL A 708 -21.12 -19.54 -47.75
C VAL A 708 -21.10 -20.75 -48.68
N ASN A 709 -22.23 -21.01 -49.34
CA ASN A 709 -22.39 -22.05 -50.36
C ASN A 709 -21.42 -21.85 -51.53
N ALA A 710 -20.80 -22.95 -51.96
CA ALA A 710 -19.95 -23.06 -53.15
C ALA A 710 -20.78 -23.05 -54.45
N PRO A 711 -20.20 -22.67 -55.60
CA PRO A 711 -20.48 -23.32 -56.86
C PRO A 711 -19.76 -24.67 -57.00
#